data_AF-A0AAE1Z7C2-F1
#
_entry.id   AF-A0AAE1Z7C2-F1
#
_cell.length_a   1.000
_cell.length_b   1.000
_cell.length_c   1.000
_cell.angle_alpha   90.00
_cell.angle_beta   90.00
_cell.angle_gamma   90.00
#
_symmetry.space_group_name_H-M   'P 1'
#
loop_
_entity.id
_entity.type
_entity.pdbx_description
1 polymer ?
#
loop_
_entity_poly.entity_id
_entity_poly.type
_entity_poly.pdbx_seq_one_letter_code
_entity_poly.pdbx_strand_id
1 'polypeptide(L)'
;MSEGLCNISRCITLLTDEDRFARKKALKSIESYLNTNDDKEITIYGTLAENLANALNDPVEVNRELAIKVLKLTIDVTKDIRPLLPIIVPVIVMRLGQKEIIEQSEEIRYSTLNFLYILVTRTDETSPFLDDYISVIQKTLVDPYHEVKKLSCRIAIALSEKKCHRFYQISESILTPMLSNLTHQHSKVRLETVVALEKVLMKSQGKLVDGVIPPLTQRLFDSSSAVRRAVIELVGSWLLDLPDRYSYQTRLLPLLLSGFIDESDEIHAATMDLWHHIGLKFEKENEESLKDKLDFDYGLPFYYPYGCKRPILGCRELVYRSASKLFPGLCKDLSDWQEATRLKSASLLPILILHLEESATQHTQHLLTGIANGLTDALSRMTPVGNISLINTMPFVSFRQVSPSNITVNEQDLVGFIATHSTPQAFGSSDVNEAVKVINQLFISAQILGCMISTKFWWHLLEPCLHRCTESAAPSSLAGHLFLLSGLIYGSPLYQISGINEFHHNSSSSNCVGVTATSTNNTTEISHHDDVDENNHVKVMPCTTNHTTLHKIIAYLSQNELISVMSISAKAGLLECVQVSIKHLNEAIDLLKQDSKQQHEHALESLQLSDDSRKDIVEATYNAAKLLIQDEQIRSWLFEIILGLGGVWPENDLVSSDFGQTILSSCDRLMEKLAVCHRDCINLSKQYHLSSEDSNVNNAIVIDLASTSDFDQLFFSCMPKLIHRLNEDLHKSISWHPRSLGLSLLSRCLQLATGPALLFTFNNHGNNQECLTAILDLLERGCRLNSAPGGGGSGVDYAGSQFDKSPGGTDPLTLASEAELRLRGLILLTKLTDNNHIRTVLSSSKYLNYCFSKLILPVCVWRAGRTSEAMRKAACTSYLALLASAISMYHLSEIVLNLRTSSEIHIDQWLLTNNIESMHSVMQELTNNEINNDEGNAVRSVQKFSNLPCLPSSLLSLMLTRLGSLLDDDLEGTRRLACLCLTIFFSGLLIPSPLSSSSTSSLVKLSSADQNPDKNKVVDFLNSPTWIQPLTTNTTISSNSNSSHEMPKECNILLPNCPLPNSFGDQVFRFYGNFIKRLNDSKDQIRLLICETIISWIRLLIPMLTSSPSSAATIKASPQLNPVYSGVIEDFLNNLIIHLDDPSSQIRASVSRVLLRINQFSSDLVIKALNKSRSCHRSFQLCDKLLEYCQSSHSHQYD
;
A
#
# COMPACT_ATOMS: atom_id res chain seq x y z
N MET A 1 -2.04 -93.80 33.53
CA MET A 1 -0.98 -92.77 33.72
C MET A 1 0.37 -93.15 33.09
N SER A 2 0.74 -94.43 32.96
CA SER A 2 2.06 -94.84 32.39
C SER A 2 2.17 -94.83 30.85
N GLU A 3 1.08 -94.98 30.10
CA GLU A 3 1.12 -95.00 28.62
C GLU A 3 1.39 -93.64 27.97
N GLY A 4 0.90 -92.53 28.55
CA GLY A 4 1.11 -91.18 28.03
C GLY A 4 2.58 -90.73 28.10
N LEU A 5 3.21 -90.94 29.26
CA LEU A 5 4.64 -90.65 29.51
C LEU A 5 5.57 -91.46 28.60
N CYS A 6 5.28 -92.75 28.39
CA CYS A 6 6.08 -93.61 27.52
C CYS A 6 5.97 -93.20 26.04
N ASN A 7 4.78 -92.76 25.60
CA ASN A 7 4.56 -92.23 24.27
C ASN A 7 5.29 -90.89 24.03
N ILE A 8 5.37 -90.01 25.04
CA ILE A 8 6.12 -88.75 24.93
C ILE A 8 7.62 -89.01 24.90
N SER A 9 8.14 -89.89 25.76
CA SER A 9 9.55 -90.26 25.75
C SER A 9 9.98 -90.79 24.38
N ARG A 10 9.14 -91.62 23.74
CA ARG A 10 9.34 -92.04 22.34
C ARG A 10 9.29 -90.88 21.35
N CYS A 11 8.33 -89.95 21.50
CA CYS A 11 8.26 -88.77 20.64
C CYS A 11 9.48 -87.87 20.79
N ILE A 12 10.05 -87.73 22.00
CA ILE A 12 11.27 -86.98 22.27
C ILE A 12 12.45 -87.57 21.48
N THR A 13 12.61 -88.89 21.47
CA THR A 13 13.65 -89.56 20.66
C THR A 13 13.44 -89.34 19.16
N LEU A 14 12.18 -89.32 18.70
CA LEU A 14 11.84 -89.09 17.30
C LEU A 14 12.07 -87.64 16.82
N LEU A 15 12.35 -86.69 17.72
CA LEU A 15 12.70 -85.30 17.34
C LEU A 15 14.10 -85.22 16.70
N THR A 16 14.98 -86.19 16.96
CA THR A 16 16.33 -86.27 16.38
C THR A 16 16.44 -87.30 15.25
N ASP A 17 15.32 -87.80 14.74
CA ASP A 17 15.29 -88.79 13.65
C ASP A 17 15.77 -88.16 12.32
N GLU A 18 16.41 -88.94 11.45
CA GLU A 18 16.85 -88.48 10.12
C GLU A 18 15.68 -88.10 9.21
N ASP A 19 14.52 -88.76 9.35
CA ASP A 19 13.33 -88.49 8.54
C ASP A 19 12.58 -87.23 9.01
N ARG A 20 12.45 -86.28 8.09
CA ARG A 20 11.70 -85.04 8.30
C ARG A 20 10.24 -85.27 8.68
N PHE A 21 9.59 -86.32 8.17
CA PHE A 21 8.18 -86.59 8.43
C PHE A 21 7.99 -87.24 9.81
N ALA A 22 8.92 -88.10 10.23
CA ALA A 22 8.98 -88.61 11.60
C ALA A 22 9.10 -87.47 12.63
N ARG A 23 10.04 -86.54 12.42
CA ARG A 23 10.20 -85.34 13.28
C ARG A 23 8.92 -84.48 13.33
N LYS A 24 8.30 -84.22 12.18
CA LYS A 24 7.04 -83.47 12.08
C LYS A 24 5.90 -84.14 12.85
N LYS A 25 5.75 -85.46 12.72
CA LYS A 25 4.73 -86.25 13.41
C LYS A 25 4.95 -86.27 14.92
N ALA A 26 6.21 -86.34 15.35
CA ALA A 26 6.57 -86.22 16.76
C ALA A 26 6.16 -84.85 17.33
N LEU A 27 6.52 -83.75 16.67
CA LEU A 27 6.12 -82.40 17.08
C LEU A 27 4.59 -82.24 17.20
N LYS A 28 3.82 -82.72 16.23
CA LYS A 28 2.34 -82.69 16.30
C LYS A 28 1.76 -83.53 17.43
N SER A 29 2.40 -84.66 17.73
CA SER A 29 1.97 -85.54 18.83
C SER A 29 2.23 -84.88 20.18
N ILE A 30 3.38 -84.19 20.33
CA ILE A 30 3.71 -83.39 21.51
C ILE A 30 2.75 -82.20 21.64
N GLU A 31 2.47 -81.50 20.53
CA GLU A 31 1.48 -80.41 20.50
C GLU A 31 0.11 -80.87 21.00
N SER A 32 -0.40 -81.99 20.47
CA SER A 32 -1.67 -82.57 20.91
C SER A 32 -1.64 -82.93 22.39
N TYR A 33 -0.53 -83.49 22.87
CA TYR A 33 -0.39 -83.88 24.27
C TYR A 33 -0.45 -82.67 25.21
N LEU A 34 0.30 -81.60 24.90
CA LEU A 34 0.34 -80.37 25.69
C LEU A 34 -1.02 -79.65 25.72
N ASN A 35 -1.80 -79.71 24.64
CA ASN A 35 -3.15 -79.14 24.60
C ASN A 35 -4.18 -79.93 25.43
N THR A 36 -3.91 -81.21 25.70
CA THR A 36 -4.84 -82.09 26.43
C THR A 36 -4.50 -82.30 27.91
N ASN A 37 -3.24 -82.06 28.32
CA ASN A 37 -2.77 -82.34 29.67
C ASN A 37 -2.07 -81.12 30.27
N ASP A 38 -2.64 -80.60 31.37
CA ASP A 38 -2.09 -79.48 32.16
C ASP A 38 -1.07 -79.92 33.23
N ASP A 39 -0.61 -81.17 33.19
CA ASP A 39 0.09 -81.81 34.30
C ASP A 39 1.53 -81.29 34.51
N LYS A 40 1.77 -80.82 35.74
CA LYS A 40 2.85 -79.92 36.19
C LYS A 40 4.11 -80.67 36.64
N GLU A 41 4.68 -81.55 35.82
CA GLU A 41 5.95 -82.23 36.16
C GLU A 41 7.17 -81.52 35.53
N ILE A 42 7.90 -80.77 36.35
CA ILE A 42 9.10 -79.98 35.99
C ILE A 42 10.18 -80.81 35.27
N THR A 43 10.31 -82.10 35.60
CA THR A 43 11.30 -83.03 35.04
C THR A 43 11.05 -83.39 33.57
N ILE A 44 9.79 -83.47 33.14
CA ILE A 44 9.43 -83.72 31.74
C ILE A 44 9.80 -82.50 30.89
N TYR A 45 9.57 -81.30 31.41
CA TYR A 45 9.83 -80.06 30.69
C TYR A 45 11.31 -79.79 30.46
N GLY A 46 12.19 -80.14 31.40
CA GLY A 46 13.64 -80.02 31.20
C GLY A 46 14.16 -80.87 30.03
N THR A 47 13.77 -82.14 29.98
CA THR A 47 14.16 -83.08 28.91
C THR A 47 13.50 -82.78 27.56
N LEU A 48 12.27 -82.25 27.60
CA LEU A 48 11.56 -81.80 26.42
C LEU A 48 12.17 -80.52 25.85
N ALA A 49 12.57 -79.57 26.69
CA ALA A 49 13.10 -78.27 26.27
C ALA A 49 14.43 -78.37 25.53
N GLU A 50 15.34 -79.27 25.91
CA GLU A 50 16.62 -79.46 25.21
C GLU A 50 16.42 -79.95 23.77
N ASN A 51 15.58 -80.97 23.59
CA ASN A 51 15.28 -81.53 22.27
C ASN A 51 14.43 -80.59 21.40
N LEU A 52 13.48 -79.86 22.01
CA LEU A 52 12.71 -78.84 21.31
C LEU A 52 13.54 -77.60 20.95
N ALA A 53 14.48 -77.18 21.81
CA ALA A 53 15.42 -76.12 21.49
C ALA A 53 16.30 -76.55 20.30
N ASN A 54 16.81 -77.79 20.29
CA ASN A 54 17.52 -78.34 19.13
C ASN A 54 16.66 -78.42 17.87
N ALA A 55 15.35 -78.69 17.99
CA ALA A 55 14.42 -78.71 16.86
C ALA A 55 14.24 -77.33 16.21
N LEU A 56 14.58 -76.22 16.89
CA LEU A 56 14.68 -74.90 16.25
C LEU A 56 15.78 -74.85 15.19
N ASN A 57 16.73 -75.78 15.20
CA ASN A 57 17.81 -75.91 14.22
C ASN A 57 17.53 -76.93 13.11
N ASP A 58 16.30 -77.45 13.02
CA ASP A 58 15.91 -78.39 11.96
C ASP A 58 16.13 -77.76 10.56
N PRO A 59 16.71 -78.48 9.58
CA PRO A 59 16.82 -77.99 8.21
C PRO A 59 15.46 -77.64 7.57
N VAL A 60 14.37 -78.29 8.01
CA VAL A 60 13.03 -78.13 7.47
C VAL A 60 12.27 -77.01 8.17
N GLU A 61 11.86 -76.01 7.39
CA GLU A 61 11.12 -74.82 7.85
C GLU A 61 9.86 -75.14 8.65
N VAL A 62 9.00 -76.02 8.11
CA VAL A 62 7.75 -76.45 8.77
C VAL A 62 7.99 -77.09 10.14
N ASN A 63 9.12 -77.78 10.32
CA ASN A 63 9.46 -78.37 11.61
C ASN A 63 9.92 -77.31 12.61
N ARG A 64 10.67 -76.29 12.16
CA ARG A 64 11.04 -75.14 13.00
C ARG A 64 9.81 -74.35 13.47
N GLU A 65 8.86 -74.10 12.56
CA GLU A 65 7.60 -73.42 12.89
C GLU A 65 6.81 -74.19 13.96
N LEU A 66 6.64 -75.52 13.76
CA LEU A 66 5.99 -76.39 14.74
C LEU A 66 6.77 -76.45 16.06
N ALA A 67 8.11 -76.47 16.03
CA ALA A 67 8.93 -76.44 17.24
C ALA A 67 8.68 -75.16 18.05
N ILE A 68 8.62 -74.00 17.42
CA ILE A 68 8.28 -72.72 18.08
C ILE A 68 6.88 -72.79 18.68
N LYS A 69 5.90 -73.34 17.96
CA LYS A 69 4.53 -73.47 18.46
C LYS A 69 4.46 -74.37 19.70
N VAL A 70 5.12 -75.52 19.66
CA VAL A 70 5.19 -76.46 20.79
C VAL A 70 5.94 -75.84 21.97
N LEU A 71 7.03 -75.10 21.73
CA LEU A 71 7.76 -74.37 22.76
C LEU A 71 6.91 -73.29 23.44
N LYS A 72 6.08 -72.54 22.69
CA LYS A 72 5.11 -71.59 23.26
C LYS A 72 4.14 -72.28 24.20
N LEU A 73 3.51 -73.37 23.76
CA LEU A 73 2.60 -74.18 24.59
C LEU A 73 3.31 -74.71 25.83
N THR A 74 4.56 -75.15 25.69
CA THR A 74 5.38 -75.64 26.81
C THR A 74 5.58 -74.57 27.87
N ILE A 75 5.87 -73.33 27.46
CA ILE A 75 6.01 -72.19 28.38
C ILE A 75 4.68 -71.84 29.06
N ASP A 76 3.57 -71.91 28.34
CA ASP A 76 2.26 -71.52 28.88
C ASP A 76 1.82 -72.46 30.01
N VAL A 77 2.08 -73.77 29.88
CA VAL A 77 1.76 -74.78 30.90
C VAL A 77 2.78 -74.79 32.05
N THR A 78 4.01 -74.30 31.82
CA THR A 78 5.07 -74.28 32.84
C THR A 78 4.93 -73.08 33.79
N LYS A 79 4.86 -73.35 35.10
CA LYS A 79 4.77 -72.31 36.15
C LYS A 79 6.07 -71.52 36.35
N ASP A 80 7.21 -72.22 36.37
CA ASP A 80 8.53 -71.61 36.54
C ASP A 80 9.42 -71.95 35.34
N ILE A 81 9.72 -70.92 34.54
CA ILE A 81 10.47 -71.06 33.29
C ILE A 81 11.97 -70.82 33.47
N ARG A 82 12.44 -70.40 34.65
CA ARG A 82 13.87 -70.11 34.92
C ARG A 82 14.81 -71.27 34.55
N PRO A 83 14.49 -72.55 34.82
CA PRO A 83 15.35 -73.67 34.45
C PRO A 83 15.49 -73.88 32.93
N LEU A 84 14.54 -73.36 32.14
CA LEU A 84 14.50 -73.55 30.69
C LEU A 84 15.29 -72.48 29.93
N LEU A 85 15.49 -71.31 30.54
CA LEU A 85 16.19 -70.18 29.91
C LEU A 85 17.63 -70.52 29.47
N PRO A 86 18.47 -71.17 30.31
CA PRO A 86 19.83 -71.52 29.91
C PRO A 86 19.90 -72.47 28.71
N ILE A 87 18.83 -73.23 28.45
CA ILE A 87 18.74 -74.19 27.33
C ILE A 87 18.26 -73.45 26.07
N ILE A 88 17.24 -72.62 26.20
CA ILE A 88 16.52 -72.03 25.06
C ILE A 88 17.20 -70.76 24.54
N VAL A 89 17.65 -69.87 25.44
CA VAL A 89 18.18 -68.55 25.05
C VAL A 89 19.42 -68.66 24.16
N PRO A 90 20.43 -69.52 24.45
CA PRO A 90 21.59 -69.66 23.58
C PRO A 90 21.23 -70.10 22.16
N VAL A 91 20.20 -70.94 21.99
CA VAL A 91 19.73 -71.36 20.66
C VAL A 91 19.09 -70.17 19.91
N ILE A 92 18.31 -69.34 20.60
CA ILE A 92 17.74 -68.12 20.00
C ILE A 92 18.86 -67.15 19.58
N VAL A 93 19.87 -66.95 20.44
CA VAL A 93 21.05 -66.10 20.13
C VAL A 93 21.82 -66.65 18.94
N MET A 94 22.02 -67.98 18.88
CA MET A 94 22.66 -68.62 17.74
C MET A 94 21.90 -68.34 16.43
N ARG A 95 20.57 -68.31 16.45
CA ARG A 95 19.78 -68.08 15.23
C ARG A 95 19.66 -66.60 14.85
N LEU A 96 19.46 -65.71 15.82
CA LEU A 96 19.08 -64.32 15.59
C LEU A 96 20.11 -63.28 16.06
N GLY A 97 20.99 -63.62 17.01
CA GLY A 97 21.97 -62.71 17.63
C GLY A 97 23.40 -62.81 17.08
N GLN A 98 23.66 -63.71 16.14
CA GLN A 98 24.98 -63.85 15.51
C GLN A 98 25.30 -62.68 14.57
N LYS A 99 26.54 -62.64 14.05
CA LYS A 99 26.99 -61.58 13.13
C LYS A 99 26.06 -61.47 11.91
N GLU A 100 25.66 -62.62 11.37
CA GLU A 100 24.67 -62.80 10.30
C GLU A 100 23.49 -63.62 10.84
N ILE A 101 22.27 -63.24 10.47
CA ILE A 101 21.07 -63.95 10.92
C ILE A 101 20.96 -65.28 10.15
N ILE A 102 20.97 -66.39 10.88
CA ILE A 102 20.96 -67.74 10.30
C ILE A 102 19.57 -68.06 9.73
N GLU A 103 18.50 -67.64 10.39
CA GLU A 103 17.12 -67.89 9.94
C GLU A 103 16.76 -67.01 8.74
N GLN A 104 16.55 -67.65 7.59
CA GLN A 104 16.23 -66.99 6.33
C GLN A 104 14.75 -66.59 6.23
N SER A 105 13.85 -67.40 6.80
CA SER A 105 12.40 -67.17 6.71
C SER A 105 11.95 -66.03 7.64
N GLU A 106 11.37 -64.98 7.06
CA GLU A 106 10.90 -63.81 7.82
C GLU A 106 9.78 -64.13 8.81
N GLU A 107 8.88 -65.07 8.45
CA GLU A 107 7.79 -65.53 9.31
C GLU A 107 8.32 -66.30 10.53
N ILE A 108 9.36 -67.11 10.33
CA ILE A 108 10.02 -67.83 11.43
C ILE A 108 10.88 -66.90 12.27
N ARG A 109 11.57 -65.92 11.67
CA ARG A 109 12.28 -64.87 12.43
C ARG A 109 11.32 -64.15 13.36
N TYR A 110 10.19 -63.70 12.85
CA TYR A 110 9.13 -63.07 13.64
C TYR A 110 8.59 -64.01 14.73
N SER A 111 8.29 -65.26 14.38
CA SER A 111 7.73 -66.24 15.33
C SER A 111 8.69 -66.58 16.47
N THR A 112 9.98 -66.70 16.17
CA THR A 112 11.07 -66.93 17.12
C THR A 112 11.29 -65.72 18.01
N LEU A 113 11.27 -64.51 17.43
CA LEU A 113 11.37 -63.28 18.18
C LEU A 113 10.15 -63.06 19.10
N ASN A 114 8.95 -63.45 18.65
CA ASN A 114 7.73 -63.38 19.45
C ASN A 114 7.77 -64.38 20.61
N PHE A 115 8.38 -65.54 20.38
CA PHE A 115 8.69 -66.47 21.46
C PHE A 115 9.67 -65.86 22.47
N LEU A 116 10.71 -65.14 22.02
CA LEU A 116 11.61 -64.39 22.90
C LEU A 116 10.88 -63.31 23.72
N TYR A 117 9.94 -62.59 23.11
CA TYR A 117 9.11 -61.62 23.82
C TYR A 117 8.29 -62.27 24.95
N ILE A 118 7.70 -63.44 24.71
CA ILE A 118 6.97 -64.21 25.73
C ILE A 118 7.91 -64.63 26.87
N LEU A 119 9.13 -65.07 26.56
CA LEU A 119 10.15 -65.43 27.56
C LEU A 119 10.51 -64.22 28.46
N VAL A 120 10.79 -63.06 27.85
CA VAL A 120 11.18 -61.86 28.58
C VAL A 120 10.03 -61.35 29.46
N THR A 121 8.79 -61.42 28.99
CA THR A 121 7.64 -60.93 29.76
C THR A 121 7.28 -61.84 30.92
N ARG A 122 7.40 -63.17 30.77
CA ARG A 122 7.08 -64.15 31.83
C ARG A 122 8.16 -64.33 32.91
N THR A 123 9.39 -63.90 32.66
CA THR A 123 10.51 -64.01 33.62
C THR A 123 10.71 -62.73 34.40
N ASP A 124 10.98 -62.83 35.70
CA ASP A 124 11.44 -61.67 36.50
C ASP A 124 12.97 -61.58 36.59
N GLU A 125 13.68 -62.70 36.42
CA GLU A 125 15.14 -62.79 36.46
C GLU A 125 15.75 -62.69 35.04
N THR A 126 15.83 -61.47 34.49
CA THR A 126 16.40 -61.22 33.14
C THR A 126 17.91 -60.95 33.13
N SER A 127 18.51 -60.69 34.29
CA SER A 127 19.91 -60.30 34.46
C SER A 127 20.95 -61.27 33.85
N PRO A 128 20.82 -62.61 33.98
CA PRO A 128 21.83 -63.56 33.49
C PRO A 128 21.98 -63.56 31.97
N PHE A 129 20.91 -63.28 31.24
CA PHE A 129 20.81 -63.39 29.78
C PHE A 129 20.69 -62.03 29.09
N LEU A 130 20.99 -60.94 29.81
CA LEU A 130 20.72 -59.61 29.28
C LEU A 130 21.54 -59.31 28.02
N ASP A 131 22.84 -59.66 28.03
CA ASP A 131 23.74 -59.45 26.89
C ASP A 131 23.26 -60.25 25.67
N ASP A 132 22.79 -61.47 25.91
CA ASP A 132 22.20 -62.36 24.91
C ASP A 132 20.96 -61.72 24.27
N TYR A 133 20.02 -61.23 25.10
CA TYR A 133 18.83 -60.55 24.61
C TYR A 133 19.16 -59.27 23.83
N ILE A 134 20.11 -58.48 24.32
CA ILE A 134 20.57 -57.26 23.63
C ILE A 134 21.20 -57.61 22.27
N SER A 135 22.02 -58.66 22.19
CA SER A 135 22.64 -59.07 20.92
C SER A 135 21.59 -59.43 19.85
N VAL A 136 20.50 -60.11 20.25
CA VAL A 136 19.38 -60.42 19.36
C VAL A 136 18.65 -59.14 18.93
N ILE A 137 18.41 -58.21 19.85
CA ILE A 137 17.72 -56.95 19.54
C ILE A 137 18.54 -56.06 18.61
N GLN A 138 19.86 -55.95 18.81
CA GLN A 138 20.75 -55.18 17.94
C GLN A 138 20.63 -55.62 16.47
N LYS A 139 20.49 -56.92 16.23
CA LYS A 139 20.35 -57.49 14.87
C LYS A 139 18.94 -57.37 14.33
N THR A 140 17.94 -57.67 15.14
CA THR A 140 16.53 -57.68 14.72
C THR A 140 15.95 -56.27 14.52
N LEU A 141 16.50 -55.24 15.18
CA LEU A 141 16.10 -53.84 14.93
C LEU A 141 16.43 -53.36 13.51
N VAL A 142 17.43 -53.95 12.85
CA VAL A 142 17.86 -53.62 11.48
C VAL A 142 17.37 -54.67 10.46
N ASP A 143 16.45 -55.56 10.86
CA ASP A 143 15.90 -56.61 10.01
C ASP A 143 15.15 -56.03 8.80
N PRO A 144 15.25 -56.59 7.58
CA PRO A 144 14.47 -56.11 6.45
C PRO A 144 12.94 -56.18 6.66
N TYR A 145 12.45 -57.11 7.50
CA TYR A 145 11.03 -57.29 7.74
C TYR A 145 10.50 -56.36 8.84
N HIS A 146 9.48 -55.56 8.50
CA HIS A 146 8.98 -54.48 9.35
C HIS A 146 8.30 -54.96 10.64
N GLU A 147 7.64 -56.11 10.65
CA GLU A 147 7.03 -56.66 11.88
C GLU A 147 8.07 -57.14 12.89
N VAL A 148 9.23 -57.64 12.42
CA VAL A 148 10.37 -57.97 13.28
C VAL A 148 10.88 -56.72 13.97
N LYS A 149 11.09 -55.61 13.23
CA LYS A 149 11.52 -54.33 13.81
C LYS A 149 10.59 -53.83 14.91
N LYS A 150 9.27 -53.84 14.66
CA LYS A 150 8.25 -53.42 15.65
C LYS A 150 8.30 -54.27 16.90
N LEU A 151 8.43 -55.59 16.74
CA LEU A 151 8.51 -56.50 17.87
C LEU A 151 9.82 -56.33 18.65
N SER A 152 10.94 -56.07 17.99
CA SER A 152 12.21 -55.74 18.65
C SER A 152 12.08 -54.50 19.53
N CYS A 153 11.36 -53.47 19.06
CA CYS A 153 11.04 -52.29 19.87
C CYS A 153 10.24 -52.67 21.15
N ARG A 154 9.24 -53.55 21.03
CA ARG A 154 8.45 -54.02 22.20
C ARG A 154 9.26 -54.84 23.18
N ILE A 155 10.19 -55.67 22.70
CA ILE A 155 11.10 -56.43 23.57
C ILE A 155 12.05 -55.47 24.29
N ALA A 156 12.59 -54.46 23.60
CA ALA A 156 13.44 -53.45 24.22
C ALA A 156 12.72 -52.70 25.36
N ILE A 157 11.45 -52.35 25.17
CA ILE A 157 10.59 -51.78 26.23
C ILE A 157 10.49 -52.77 27.40
N ALA A 158 10.09 -54.03 27.14
CA ALA A 158 9.93 -55.04 28.18
C ALA A 158 11.21 -55.29 28.99
N LEU A 159 12.38 -55.27 28.34
CA LEU A 159 13.67 -55.40 29.02
C LEU A 159 13.99 -54.18 29.90
N SER A 160 13.68 -52.98 29.41
CA SER A 160 13.94 -51.73 30.16
C SER A 160 13.13 -51.64 31.46
N GLU A 161 11.92 -52.22 31.48
CA GLU A 161 11.02 -52.19 32.63
C GLU A 161 11.44 -53.15 33.76
N LYS A 162 12.26 -54.18 33.47
CA LYS A 162 12.65 -55.26 34.41
C LYS A 162 13.68 -54.86 35.48
N LYS A 163 13.79 -53.58 35.86
CA LYS A 163 14.65 -53.03 36.94
C LYS A 163 16.06 -53.67 37.04
N CYS A 164 16.80 -53.73 35.94
CA CYS A 164 18.15 -54.31 35.91
C CYS A 164 19.24 -53.22 35.79
N HIS A 165 20.16 -53.12 36.75
CA HIS A 165 21.27 -52.17 36.71
C HIS A 165 22.18 -52.38 35.48
N ARG A 166 22.35 -53.63 35.03
CA ARG A 166 23.18 -53.95 33.85
C ARG A 166 22.60 -53.36 32.55
N PHE A 167 21.27 -53.21 32.45
CA PHE A 167 20.64 -52.61 31.27
C PHE A 167 21.08 -51.16 31.06
N TYR A 168 21.19 -50.39 32.16
CA TYR A 168 21.68 -49.02 32.13
C TYR A 168 23.06 -48.91 31.47
N GLN A 169 23.95 -49.88 31.67
CA GLN A 169 25.30 -49.88 31.11
C GLN A 169 25.36 -50.25 29.62
N ILE A 170 24.43 -51.08 29.13
CA ILE A 170 24.50 -51.70 27.79
C ILE A 170 23.52 -51.06 26.78
N SER A 171 22.50 -50.35 27.29
CA SER A 171 21.44 -49.70 26.50
C SER A 171 21.91 -48.82 25.34
N GLU A 172 23.11 -48.22 25.41
CA GLU A 172 23.68 -47.42 24.30
C GLU A 172 23.79 -48.23 23.00
N SER A 173 24.09 -49.51 23.10
CA SER A 173 24.36 -50.37 21.94
C SER A 173 23.14 -50.63 21.05
N ILE A 174 21.92 -50.47 21.58
CA ILE A 174 20.67 -50.61 20.82
C ILE A 174 20.17 -49.27 20.25
N LEU A 175 20.77 -48.13 20.65
CA LEU A 175 20.29 -46.82 20.26
C LEU A 175 20.44 -46.56 18.76
N THR A 176 21.63 -46.76 18.20
CA THR A 176 21.88 -46.51 16.77
C THR A 176 20.99 -47.36 15.85
N PRO A 177 20.81 -48.68 16.12
CA PRO A 177 19.81 -49.49 15.43
C PRO A 177 18.39 -48.93 15.53
N MET A 178 17.94 -48.46 16.70
CA MET A 178 16.62 -47.85 16.86
C MET A 178 16.49 -46.56 16.06
N LEU A 179 17.48 -45.65 16.12
CA LEU A 179 17.43 -44.38 15.40
C LEU A 179 17.32 -44.57 13.88
N SER A 180 17.92 -45.63 13.33
CA SER A 180 17.79 -45.97 11.91
C SER A 180 16.34 -46.27 11.48
N ASN A 181 15.48 -46.66 12.42
CA ASN A 181 14.07 -46.95 12.14
C ASN A 181 13.18 -45.71 12.12
N LEU A 182 13.67 -44.55 12.59
CA LEU A 182 12.92 -43.30 12.53
C LEU A 182 12.73 -42.79 11.11
N THR A 183 13.56 -43.17 10.14
CA THR A 183 13.43 -42.76 8.73
C THR A 183 12.76 -43.83 7.86
N HIS A 184 12.26 -44.91 8.46
CA HIS A 184 11.66 -46.03 7.75
C HIS A 184 10.41 -45.64 6.96
N GLN A 185 10.13 -46.29 5.82
CA GLN A 185 8.98 -45.96 4.97
C GLN A 185 7.62 -46.15 5.67
N HIS A 186 7.47 -47.20 6.48
CA HIS A 186 6.22 -47.51 7.19
C HIS A 186 6.10 -46.69 8.48
N SER A 187 5.05 -45.85 8.57
CA SER A 187 4.78 -45.02 9.75
C SER A 187 4.60 -45.83 11.03
N LYS A 188 4.02 -47.03 10.98
CA LYS A 188 3.87 -47.93 12.14
C LYS A 188 5.22 -48.35 12.76
N VAL A 189 6.27 -48.51 11.94
CA VAL A 189 7.62 -48.81 12.45
C VAL A 189 8.21 -47.59 13.15
N ARG A 190 8.08 -46.41 12.54
CA ARG A 190 8.53 -45.14 13.13
C ARG A 190 7.83 -44.87 14.46
N LEU A 191 6.51 -45.07 14.51
CA LEU A 191 5.68 -44.93 15.72
C LEU A 191 6.18 -45.83 16.86
N GLU A 192 6.28 -47.14 16.63
CA GLU A 192 6.73 -48.10 17.65
C GLU A 192 8.18 -47.82 18.09
N THR A 193 9.01 -47.30 17.18
CA THR A 193 10.37 -46.87 17.51
C THR A 193 10.38 -45.66 18.44
N VAL A 194 9.54 -44.65 18.19
CA VAL A 194 9.41 -43.46 19.07
C VAL A 194 8.91 -43.90 20.45
N VAL A 195 7.85 -44.70 20.53
CA VAL A 195 7.34 -45.22 21.81
C VAL A 195 8.42 -46.02 22.56
N ALA A 196 9.22 -46.81 21.85
CA ALA A 196 10.32 -47.55 22.48
C ALA A 196 11.44 -46.62 22.97
N LEU A 197 11.80 -45.58 22.21
CA LEU A 197 12.81 -44.60 22.65
C LEU A 197 12.38 -43.90 23.94
N GLU A 198 11.10 -43.56 24.09
CA GLU A 198 10.55 -42.97 25.30
C GLU A 198 10.85 -43.86 26.53
N LYS A 199 10.40 -45.12 26.51
CA LYS A 199 10.50 -46.01 27.68
C LYS A 199 11.92 -46.50 27.93
N VAL A 200 12.68 -46.81 26.89
CA VAL A 200 14.06 -47.30 27.01
C VAL A 200 14.97 -46.21 27.60
N LEU A 201 14.90 -44.98 27.08
CA LEU A 201 15.80 -43.92 27.53
C LEU A 201 15.52 -43.45 28.96
N MET A 202 14.27 -43.58 29.43
CA MET A 202 13.91 -43.35 30.83
C MET A 202 14.65 -44.26 31.83
N LYS A 203 15.22 -45.38 31.35
CA LYS A 203 15.99 -46.35 32.15
C LYS A 203 17.44 -46.51 31.67
N SER A 204 17.90 -45.60 30.82
CA SER A 204 19.24 -45.62 30.22
C SER A 204 20.09 -44.44 30.69
N GLN A 205 21.34 -44.35 30.21
CA GLN A 205 22.22 -43.21 30.50
C GLN A 205 21.64 -41.91 29.92
N GLY A 206 21.50 -40.87 30.75
CA GLY A 206 20.91 -39.60 30.34
C GLY A 206 21.63 -38.93 29.15
N LYS A 207 22.94 -39.12 29.01
CA LYS A 207 23.74 -38.57 27.89
C LYS A 207 23.25 -38.99 26.51
N LEU A 208 22.58 -40.14 26.41
CA LEU A 208 22.06 -40.67 25.16
C LEU A 208 20.91 -39.82 24.58
N VAL A 209 20.19 -39.11 25.44
CA VAL A 209 19.07 -38.24 25.06
C VAL A 209 19.52 -37.19 24.03
N ASP A 210 20.74 -36.67 24.17
CA ASP A 210 21.25 -35.61 23.30
C ASP A 210 21.37 -36.01 21.83
N GLY A 211 21.74 -37.28 21.58
CA GLY A 211 21.82 -37.85 20.24
C GLY A 211 20.45 -38.18 19.63
N VAL A 212 19.39 -38.25 20.44
CA VAL A 212 18.03 -38.59 20.00
C VAL A 212 17.20 -37.36 19.66
N ILE A 213 17.47 -36.22 20.30
CA ILE A 213 16.74 -34.97 20.07
C ILE A 213 16.73 -34.58 18.56
N PRO A 214 17.86 -34.54 17.82
CA PRO A 214 17.82 -34.10 16.42
C PRO A 214 16.98 -35.01 15.49
N PRO A 215 17.08 -36.35 15.55
CA PRO A 215 16.16 -37.24 14.83
C PRO A 215 14.69 -37.05 15.21
N LEU A 216 14.37 -36.79 16.49
CA LEU A 216 12.99 -36.52 16.92
C LEU A 216 12.48 -35.18 16.38
N THR A 217 13.30 -34.13 16.34
CA THR A 217 12.94 -32.85 15.72
C THR A 217 12.54 -33.05 14.27
N GLN A 218 13.24 -33.90 13.51
CA GLN A 218 12.85 -34.24 12.13
C GLN A 218 11.54 -35.03 12.02
N ARG A 219 11.08 -35.69 13.10
CA ARG A 219 9.80 -36.39 13.15
C ARG A 219 8.63 -35.48 13.54
N LEU A 220 8.89 -34.25 13.95
CA LEU A 220 7.84 -33.23 14.10
C LEU A 220 7.23 -32.79 12.76
N PHE A 221 7.84 -33.16 11.64
CA PHE A 221 7.36 -32.90 10.27
C PHE A 221 6.92 -34.20 9.56
N ASP A 222 6.65 -35.27 10.33
CA ASP A 222 6.22 -36.55 9.76
C ASP A 222 4.83 -36.43 9.11
N SER A 223 4.62 -37.12 7.99
CA SER A 223 3.32 -37.13 7.30
C SER A 223 2.22 -37.79 8.12
N SER A 224 2.57 -38.70 9.05
CA SER A 224 1.62 -39.38 9.92
C SER A 224 1.41 -38.60 11.22
N SER A 225 0.21 -38.10 11.48
CA SER A 225 -0.16 -37.43 12.74
C SER A 225 0.12 -38.32 13.96
N ALA A 226 -0.11 -39.63 13.87
CA ALA A 226 0.21 -40.58 14.95
C ALA A 226 1.70 -40.58 15.35
N VAL A 227 2.63 -40.40 14.40
CA VAL A 227 4.07 -40.33 14.70
C VAL A 227 4.40 -39.01 15.38
N ARG A 228 3.85 -37.90 14.89
CA ARG A 228 4.04 -36.57 15.50
C ARG A 228 3.50 -36.54 16.93
N ARG A 229 2.31 -37.11 17.16
CA ARG A 229 1.72 -37.28 18.50
C ARG A 229 2.62 -38.08 19.43
N ALA A 230 3.16 -39.21 18.98
CA ALA A 230 4.08 -40.00 19.80
C ALA A 230 5.37 -39.25 20.15
N VAL A 231 5.87 -38.37 19.27
CA VAL A 231 7.03 -37.51 19.58
C VAL A 231 6.66 -36.50 20.68
N ILE A 232 5.48 -35.89 20.60
CA ILE A 232 4.98 -34.96 21.63
C ILE A 232 4.81 -35.66 22.98
N GLU A 233 4.19 -36.84 23.01
CA GLU A 233 4.03 -37.65 24.22
C GLU A 233 5.38 -38.07 24.81
N LEU A 234 6.33 -38.49 23.97
CA LEU A 234 7.69 -38.82 24.39
C LEU A 234 8.38 -37.62 25.05
N VAL A 235 8.37 -36.46 24.38
CA VAL A 235 9.02 -35.25 24.89
C VAL A 235 8.35 -34.76 26.18
N GLY A 236 7.02 -34.84 26.24
CA GLY A 236 6.25 -34.53 27.44
C GLY A 236 6.60 -35.45 28.61
N SER A 237 6.71 -36.76 28.37
CA SER A 237 7.14 -37.73 29.38
C SER A 237 8.56 -37.42 29.89
N TRP A 238 9.49 -37.04 29.00
CA TRP A 238 10.84 -36.67 29.41
C TRP A 238 10.87 -35.36 30.22
N LEU A 239 10.08 -34.36 29.84
CA LEU A 239 9.95 -33.11 30.59
C LEU A 239 9.26 -33.30 31.95
N LEU A 240 8.44 -34.35 32.10
CA LEU A 240 7.88 -34.73 33.40
C LEU A 240 8.92 -35.50 34.21
N ASP A 241 9.35 -36.67 33.74
CA ASP A 241 9.88 -37.72 34.62
C ASP A 241 11.35 -38.09 34.36
N LEU A 242 12.03 -37.51 33.36
CA LEU A 242 13.44 -37.82 33.12
C LEU A 242 14.30 -37.41 34.33
N PRO A 243 15.22 -38.26 34.83
CA PRO A 243 16.00 -37.99 36.04
C PRO A 243 16.82 -36.69 36.00
N ASP A 244 17.33 -36.31 34.81
CA ASP A 244 18.11 -35.09 34.56
C ASP A 244 17.42 -34.19 33.52
N ARG A 245 16.08 -34.07 33.60
CA ARG A 245 15.27 -33.29 32.65
C ARG A 245 15.72 -31.84 32.48
N TYR A 246 16.19 -31.20 33.56
CA TYR A 246 16.57 -29.79 33.56
C TYR A 246 17.76 -29.48 32.66
N SER A 247 18.70 -30.42 32.51
CA SER A 247 19.85 -30.28 31.61
C SER A 247 19.44 -30.23 30.14
N TYR A 248 18.36 -30.92 29.76
CA TYR A 248 17.85 -30.99 28.38
C TYR A 248 16.64 -30.10 28.13
N GLN A 249 16.08 -29.47 29.17
CA GLN A 249 14.85 -28.68 29.12
C GLN A 249 14.85 -27.68 27.95
N THR A 250 15.92 -26.88 27.81
CA THR A 250 16.01 -25.85 26.76
C THR A 250 15.97 -26.41 25.34
N ARG A 251 16.32 -27.69 25.13
CA ARG A 251 16.25 -28.35 23.83
C ARG A 251 14.94 -29.13 23.63
N LEU A 252 14.31 -29.60 24.70
CA LEU A 252 13.04 -30.34 24.66
C LEU A 252 11.81 -29.44 24.58
N LEU A 253 11.87 -28.28 25.24
CA LEU A 253 10.78 -27.31 25.29
C LEU A 253 10.26 -26.89 23.89
N PRO A 254 11.10 -26.49 22.91
CA PRO A 254 10.61 -26.12 21.59
C PRO A 254 9.96 -27.29 20.84
N LEU A 255 10.36 -28.54 21.12
CA LEU A 255 9.74 -29.72 20.49
C LEU A 255 8.31 -29.91 21.03
N LEU A 256 8.11 -29.80 22.35
CA LEU A 256 6.79 -29.91 22.98
C LEU A 256 5.86 -28.77 22.54
N LEU A 257 6.33 -27.52 22.65
CA LEU A 257 5.54 -26.34 22.30
C LEU A 257 5.17 -26.31 20.81
N SER A 258 5.87 -27.08 19.98
CA SER A 258 5.53 -27.20 18.58
C SER A 258 4.23 -27.96 18.31
N GLY A 259 3.71 -28.72 19.28
CA GLY A 259 2.41 -29.38 19.20
C GLY A 259 1.24 -28.41 19.24
N PHE A 260 1.43 -27.22 19.82
CA PHE A 260 0.50 -26.08 19.77
C PHE A 260 0.33 -25.46 18.38
N ILE A 261 1.15 -25.87 17.41
CA ILE A 261 1.14 -25.34 16.03
C ILE A 261 0.74 -26.46 15.05
N ASP A 262 0.45 -27.67 15.54
CA ASP A 262 0.13 -28.80 14.66
C ASP A 262 -1.22 -28.58 13.94
N GLU A 263 -1.48 -29.32 12.87
CA GLU A 263 -2.78 -29.27 12.17
C GLU A 263 -3.83 -30.18 12.84
N SER A 264 -3.40 -31.10 13.70
CA SER A 264 -4.26 -32.11 14.33
C SER A 264 -4.73 -31.68 15.73
N ASP A 265 -6.04 -31.53 15.92
CA ASP A 265 -6.65 -31.17 17.22
C ASP A 265 -6.27 -32.13 18.36
N GLU A 266 -6.11 -33.43 18.06
CA GLU A 266 -5.65 -34.41 19.04
C GLU A 266 -4.26 -34.09 19.63
N ILE A 267 -3.37 -33.53 18.81
CA ILE A 267 -2.01 -33.17 19.24
C ILE A 267 -2.06 -31.92 20.10
N HIS A 268 -2.88 -30.92 19.72
CA HIS A 268 -3.09 -29.72 20.54
C HIS A 268 -3.57 -30.07 21.95
N ALA A 269 -4.64 -30.89 22.04
CA ALA A 269 -5.18 -31.32 23.33
C ALA A 269 -4.13 -32.06 24.18
N ALA A 270 -3.40 -33.00 23.58
CA ALA A 270 -2.33 -33.72 24.26
C ALA A 270 -1.20 -32.79 24.74
N THR A 271 -0.79 -31.81 23.91
CA THR A 271 0.23 -30.82 24.28
C THR A 271 -0.25 -29.92 25.40
N MET A 272 -1.50 -29.45 25.38
CA MET A 272 -2.09 -28.65 26.45
C MET A 272 -2.06 -29.37 27.79
N ASP A 273 -2.54 -30.62 27.81
CA ASP A 273 -2.56 -31.44 29.02
C ASP A 273 -1.15 -31.67 29.54
N LEU A 274 -0.22 -32.12 28.69
CA LEU A 274 1.17 -32.35 29.08
C LEU A 274 1.84 -31.07 29.59
N TRP A 275 1.65 -29.95 28.89
CA TRP A 275 2.26 -28.67 29.27
C TRP A 275 1.77 -28.18 30.63
N HIS A 276 0.47 -28.32 30.91
CA HIS A 276 -0.11 -27.99 32.19
C HIS A 276 0.49 -28.85 33.33
N HIS A 277 0.58 -30.18 33.14
CA HIS A 277 1.18 -31.06 34.14
C HIS A 277 2.68 -30.79 34.36
N ILE A 278 3.42 -30.45 33.30
CA ILE A 278 4.84 -30.08 33.38
C ILE A 278 5.01 -28.81 34.23
N GLY A 279 4.20 -27.78 34.00
CA GLY A 279 4.24 -26.56 34.80
C GLY A 279 3.89 -26.81 36.27
N LEU A 280 2.86 -27.61 36.55
CA LEU A 280 2.48 -27.96 37.93
C LEU A 280 3.58 -28.73 38.66
N LYS A 281 4.25 -29.64 37.94
CA LYS A 281 5.38 -30.39 38.50
C LYS A 281 6.56 -29.46 38.81
N PHE A 282 6.84 -28.53 37.91
CA PHE A 282 7.90 -27.55 38.10
C PHE A 282 7.64 -26.62 39.30
N GLU A 283 6.40 -26.11 39.44
CA GLU A 283 6.00 -25.29 40.60
C GLU A 283 6.22 -26.04 41.92
N LYS A 284 5.76 -27.30 42.01
CA LYS A 284 5.93 -28.13 43.21
C LYS A 284 7.40 -28.38 43.56
N GLU A 285 8.25 -28.56 42.56
CA GLU A 285 9.68 -28.83 42.79
C GLU A 285 10.50 -27.58 43.11
N ASN A 286 10.00 -26.39 42.74
CA ASN A 286 10.70 -25.11 42.89
C ASN A 286 9.95 -24.13 43.81
N GLU A 287 9.01 -24.63 44.63
CA GLU A 287 8.08 -23.84 45.45
C GLU A 287 8.80 -22.79 46.31
N GLU A 288 9.90 -23.17 46.98
CA GLU A 288 10.69 -22.25 47.80
C GLU A 288 11.26 -21.08 46.98
N SER A 289 11.74 -21.34 45.76
CA SER A 289 12.34 -20.32 44.89
C SER A 289 11.30 -19.44 44.18
N LEU A 290 10.07 -19.95 44.03
CA LEU A 290 8.96 -19.27 43.36
C LEU A 290 7.99 -18.63 44.34
N LYS A 291 8.22 -18.77 45.64
CA LYS A 291 7.29 -18.33 46.69
C LYS A 291 6.85 -16.88 46.51
N ASP A 292 7.78 -15.94 46.36
CA ASP A 292 7.43 -14.53 46.16
C ASP A 292 6.61 -14.33 44.88
N LYS A 293 6.93 -15.03 43.79
CA LYS A 293 6.16 -14.94 42.54
C LYS A 293 4.78 -15.57 42.64
N LEU A 294 4.60 -16.59 43.48
CA LEU A 294 3.32 -17.25 43.75
C LEU A 294 2.45 -16.40 44.68
N ASP A 295 3.04 -15.84 45.73
CA ASP A 295 2.37 -15.02 46.74
C ASP A 295 1.89 -13.67 46.15
N PHE A 296 2.60 -13.14 45.15
CA PHE A 296 2.28 -11.87 44.46
C PHE A 296 1.79 -12.04 43.01
N ASP A 297 1.19 -13.18 42.64
CA ASP A 297 0.59 -13.33 41.31
C ASP A 297 -0.75 -12.61 41.22
N TYR A 298 -0.77 -11.42 40.61
CA TYR A 298 -1.96 -10.58 40.41
C TYR A 298 -2.98 -11.16 39.40
N GLY A 299 -2.78 -12.39 38.94
CA GLY A 299 -3.67 -13.06 37.99
C GLY A 299 -3.50 -12.54 36.56
N LEU A 300 -4.56 -12.59 35.76
CA LEU A 300 -4.54 -12.20 34.35
C LEU A 300 -4.22 -10.69 34.20
N PRO A 301 -3.11 -10.31 33.53
CA PRO A 301 -2.82 -8.90 33.29
C PRO A 301 -3.92 -8.23 32.45
N PHE A 302 -4.17 -6.93 32.68
CA PHE A 302 -5.21 -6.19 31.93
C PHE A 302 -4.91 -6.08 30.43
N TYR A 303 -3.62 -6.03 30.08
CA TYR A 303 -3.13 -6.01 28.70
C TYR A 303 -3.00 -7.42 28.10
N TYR A 304 -3.45 -8.47 28.79
CA TYR A 304 -3.41 -9.82 28.23
C TYR A 304 -4.42 -9.94 27.08
N PRO A 305 -4.09 -10.63 25.98
CA PRO A 305 -5.00 -10.76 24.83
C PRO A 305 -6.37 -11.34 25.20
N TYR A 306 -7.45 -10.79 24.62
CA TYR A 306 -8.82 -11.18 24.95
C TYR A 306 -9.11 -12.64 24.56
N GLY A 307 -9.85 -13.36 25.40
CA GLY A 307 -10.21 -14.78 25.18
C GLY A 307 -9.10 -15.78 25.49
N CYS A 308 -7.90 -15.33 25.87
CA CYS A 308 -6.72 -16.18 25.96
C CYS A 308 -6.50 -16.70 27.38
N LYS A 309 -6.31 -18.02 27.54
CA LYS A 309 -5.98 -18.62 28.83
C LYS A 309 -4.52 -18.37 29.17
N ARG A 310 -4.27 -17.72 30.31
CA ARG A 310 -2.92 -17.51 30.82
C ARG A 310 -2.32 -18.82 31.34
N PRO A 311 -1.11 -19.21 30.89
CA PRO A 311 -0.41 -20.37 31.42
C PRO A 311 -0.07 -20.21 32.92
N ILE A 312 -0.04 -21.33 33.64
CA ILE A 312 0.40 -21.35 35.05
C ILE A 312 1.84 -20.85 35.20
N LEU A 313 2.22 -20.42 36.40
CA LEU A 313 3.52 -19.78 36.65
C LEU A 313 4.69 -20.70 36.27
N GLY A 314 4.59 -22.00 36.52
CA GLY A 314 5.63 -22.96 36.19
C GLY A 314 5.92 -23.02 34.69
N CYS A 315 4.89 -23.00 33.85
CA CYS A 315 5.04 -22.94 32.40
C CYS A 315 5.76 -21.66 31.97
N ARG A 316 5.38 -20.51 32.54
CA ARG A 316 5.99 -19.20 32.24
C ARG A 316 7.45 -19.14 32.66
N GLU A 317 7.78 -19.65 33.85
CA GLU A 317 9.15 -19.68 34.37
C GLU A 317 10.05 -20.63 33.55
N LEU A 318 9.53 -21.78 33.12
CA LEU A 318 10.26 -22.70 32.24
C LEU A 318 10.66 -22.04 30.91
N VAL A 319 9.74 -21.26 30.33
CA VAL A 319 10.01 -20.46 29.12
C VAL A 319 11.01 -19.35 29.42
N TYR A 320 10.83 -18.60 30.51
CA TYR A 320 11.74 -17.54 30.97
C TYR A 320 13.19 -18.01 31.07
N ARG A 321 13.43 -19.15 31.74
CA ARG A 321 14.78 -19.72 31.89
C ARG A 321 15.40 -20.19 30.56
N SER A 322 14.57 -20.49 29.56
CA SER A 322 15.01 -21.04 28.28
C SER A 322 15.14 -19.97 27.18
N ALA A 323 14.47 -18.82 27.33
CA ALA A 323 14.28 -17.82 26.28
C ALA A 323 15.60 -17.27 25.69
N SER A 324 16.60 -17.00 26.53
CA SER A 324 17.92 -16.49 26.10
C SER A 324 18.65 -17.42 25.13
N LYS A 325 18.42 -18.73 25.23
CA LYS A 325 19.00 -19.75 24.33
C LYS A 325 18.10 -20.05 23.13
N LEU A 326 16.79 -19.92 23.28
CA LEU A 326 15.80 -20.23 22.25
C LEU A 326 15.71 -19.15 21.17
N PHE A 327 15.61 -17.87 21.56
CA PHE A 327 15.38 -16.80 20.59
C PHE A 327 16.46 -16.64 19.53
N PRO A 328 17.77 -16.71 19.85
CA PRO A 328 18.80 -16.62 18.81
C PRO A 328 18.68 -17.71 17.74
N GLY A 329 18.32 -18.94 18.14
CA GLY A 329 18.07 -20.05 17.20
C GLY A 329 16.83 -19.81 16.35
N LEU A 330 15.70 -19.52 16.98
CA LEU A 330 14.43 -19.29 16.28
C LEU A 330 14.49 -18.12 15.31
N CYS A 331 15.10 -16.99 15.72
CA CYS A 331 15.26 -15.83 14.86
C CYS A 331 16.18 -16.12 13.65
N LYS A 332 17.17 -16.99 13.80
CA LYS A 332 18.02 -17.44 12.69
C LYS A 332 17.24 -18.35 11.72
N ASP A 333 16.41 -19.22 12.27
CA ASP A 333 15.61 -20.18 11.52
C ASP A 333 14.49 -19.50 10.69
N LEU A 334 14.15 -18.24 10.96
CA LEU A 334 13.24 -17.44 10.11
C LEU A 334 13.76 -17.21 8.69
N SER A 335 15.08 -17.30 8.48
CA SER A 335 15.72 -17.18 7.17
C SER A 335 16.27 -18.51 6.66
N ASP A 336 15.82 -19.64 7.21
CA ASP A 336 16.25 -20.97 6.77
C ASP A 336 15.77 -21.26 5.33
N TRP A 337 16.48 -22.14 4.63
CA TRP A 337 16.11 -22.52 3.27
C TRP A 337 14.86 -23.41 3.22
N GLN A 338 14.54 -24.14 4.29
CA GLN A 338 13.35 -24.99 4.40
C GLN A 338 12.11 -24.20 4.84
N GLU A 339 11.06 -24.23 4.01
CA GLU A 339 9.74 -23.62 4.28
C GLU A 339 9.14 -24.07 5.63
N ALA A 340 9.16 -25.38 5.91
CA ALA A 340 8.57 -25.93 7.12
C ALA A 340 9.27 -25.43 8.41
N THR A 341 10.58 -25.21 8.34
CA THR A 341 11.39 -24.69 9.45
C THR A 341 11.05 -23.22 9.72
N ARG A 342 11.03 -22.38 8.67
CA ARG A 342 10.65 -20.96 8.80
C ARG A 342 9.27 -20.78 9.41
N LEU A 343 8.27 -21.50 8.88
CA LEU A 343 6.89 -21.42 9.35
C LEU A 343 6.77 -21.84 10.83
N LYS A 344 7.44 -22.91 11.24
CA LYS A 344 7.38 -23.40 12.61
C LYS A 344 8.08 -22.44 13.59
N SER A 345 9.21 -21.87 13.20
CA SER A 345 9.90 -20.84 13.97
C SER A 345 9.09 -19.57 14.11
N ALA A 346 8.48 -19.08 13.02
CA ALA A 346 7.59 -17.92 13.04
C ALA A 346 6.37 -18.14 13.95
N SER A 347 5.80 -19.35 13.95
CA SER A 347 4.62 -19.71 14.75
C SER A 347 4.94 -19.98 16.23
N LEU A 348 6.19 -20.33 16.58
CA LEU A 348 6.62 -20.51 17.97
C LEU A 348 6.90 -19.18 18.69
N LEU A 349 7.38 -18.17 17.98
CA LEU A 349 7.66 -16.84 18.55
C LEU A 349 6.47 -16.23 19.31
N PRO A 350 5.24 -16.16 18.78
CA PRO A 350 4.14 -15.52 19.50
C PRO A 350 3.75 -16.30 20.76
N ILE A 351 3.84 -17.64 20.74
CA ILE A 351 3.63 -18.49 21.91
C ILE A 351 4.67 -18.16 22.98
N LEU A 352 5.95 -18.09 22.62
CA LEU A 352 7.02 -17.82 23.58
C LEU A 352 6.94 -16.40 24.16
N ILE A 353 6.68 -15.39 23.35
CA ILE A 353 6.55 -13.99 23.80
C ILE A 353 5.38 -13.88 24.80
N LEU A 354 4.25 -14.53 24.51
CA LEU A 354 3.10 -14.55 25.42
C LEU A 354 3.43 -15.19 26.77
N HIS A 355 4.21 -16.29 26.79
CA HIS A 355 4.61 -16.94 28.03
C HIS A 355 5.60 -16.09 28.86
N LEU A 356 6.36 -15.19 28.22
CA LEU A 356 7.31 -14.32 28.89
C LEU A 356 6.67 -13.08 29.51
N GLU A 357 5.53 -12.62 28.98
CA GLU A 357 4.85 -11.41 29.44
C GLU A 357 5.86 -10.22 29.49
N GLU A 358 5.89 -9.47 30.58
CA GLU A 358 6.84 -8.35 30.77
C GLU A 358 8.31 -8.78 30.72
N SER A 359 8.62 -10.05 31.01
CA SER A 359 9.98 -10.58 30.94
C SER A 359 10.53 -10.62 29.52
N ALA A 360 9.67 -10.48 28.49
CA ALA A 360 10.09 -10.31 27.11
C ALA A 360 10.98 -9.06 26.91
N THR A 361 10.92 -8.09 27.82
CA THR A 361 11.74 -6.86 27.83
C THR A 361 13.25 -7.14 27.71
N GLN A 362 13.74 -8.23 28.33
CA GLN A 362 15.17 -8.61 28.26
C GLN A 362 15.60 -9.07 26.85
N HIS A 363 14.65 -9.48 26.01
CA HIS A 363 14.88 -10.04 24.69
C HIS A 363 14.45 -9.11 23.55
N THR A 364 13.87 -7.94 23.85
CA THR A 364 13.29 -7.02 22.87
C THR A 364 14.24 -6.69 21.72
N GLN A 365 15.50 -6.35 21.99
CA GLN A 365 16.44 -6.00 20.92
C GLN A 365 16.66 -7.16 19.94
N HIS A 366 16.79 -8.39 20.45
CA HIS A 366 16.94 -9.59 19.61
C HIS A 366 15.65 -9.93 18.86
N LEU A 367 14.49 -9.77 19.51
CA LEU A 367 13.18 -10.01 18.92
C LEU A 367 12.87 -9.01 17.81
N LEU A 368 13.09 -7.71 18.04
CA LEU A 368 12.90 -6.67 17.02
C LEU A 368 13.78 -6.95 15.79
N THR A 369 15.06 -7.27 15.99
CA THR A 369 15.98 -7.57 14.89
C THR A 369 15.59 -8.86 14.16
N GLY A 370 15.26 -9.92 14.89
CA GLY A 370 14.85 -11.20 14.32
C GLY A 370 13.54 -11.13 13.53
N ILE A 371 12.51 -10.50 14.10
CA ILE A 371 11.21 -10.31 13.46
C ILE A 371 11.35 -9.42 12.22
N ALA A 372 12.09 -8.31 12.30
CA ALA A 372 12.32 -7.42 11.15
C ALA A 372 13.04 -8.15 10.00
N ASN A 373 14.06 -8.95 10.32
CA ASN A 373 14.79 -9.75 9.32
C ASN A 373 13.91 -10.85 8.71
N GLY A 374 13.10 -11.53 9.54
CA GLY A 374 12.15 -12.54 9.06
C GLY A 374 11.08 -11.94 8.14
N LEU A 375 10.52 -10.78 8.48
CA LEU A 375 9.60 -10.03 7.62
C LEU A 375 10.28 -9.60 6.32
N THR A 376 11.52 -9.13 6.40
CA THR A 376 12.33 -8.75 5.23
C THR A 376 12.54 -9.93 4.27
N ASP A 377 12.92 -11.11 4.81
CA ASP A 377 13.11 -12.33 4.03
C ASP A 377 11.80 -12.79 3.38
N ALA A 378 10.71 -12.88 4.15
CA ALA A 378 9.41 -13.29 3.64
C ALA A 378 8.87 -12.36 2.54
N LEU A 379 8.99 -11.03 2.74
CA LEU A 379 8.61 -10.03 1.72
C LEU A 379 9.44 -10.15 0.45
N SER A 380 10.74 -10.47 0.57
CA SER A 380 11.61 -10.64 -0.59
C SER A 380 11.19 -11.83 -1.47
N ARG A 381 10.65 -12.91 -0.88
CA ARG A 381 10.18 -14.11 -1.58
C ARG A 381 8.87 -13.91 -2.33
N MET A 382 8.08 -12.88 -1.98
CA MET A 382 6.82 -12.53 -2.65
C MET A 382 6.98 -11.70 -3.93
N THR A 383 8.20 -11.19 -4.19
CA THR A 383 8.48 -10.19 -5.22
C THR A 383 8.13 -10.55 -6.69
N PRO A 384 8.05 -11.81 -7.15
CA PRO A 384 7.69 -12.08 -8.54
C PRO A 384 6.18 -12.13 -8.84
N VAL A 385 5.27 -12.18 -7.85
CA VAL A 385 3.82 -12.47 -8.11
C VAL A 385 2.81 -11.55 -7.41
N GLY A 386 3.11 -10.81 -6.33
CA GLY A 386 2.00 -10.23 -5.57
C GLY A 386 2.33 -9.06 -4.66
N ASN A 387 2.43 -7.86 -5.23
CA ASN A 387 2.20 -6.65 -4.44
C ASN A 387 0.70 -6.45 -4.15
N ILE A 388 -0.19 -7.01 -4.98
CA ILE A 388 -1.66 -6.91 -4.85
C ILE A 388 -2.20 -7.72 -3.66
N SER A 389 -1.54 -8.81 -3.27
CA SER A 389 -1.97 -9.66 -2.14
C SER A 389 -1.70 -9.01 -0.78
N LEU A 390 -0.54 -8.38 -0.57
CA LEU A 390 -0.17 -7.81 0.75
C LEU A 390 -1.22 -6.84 1.33
N ILE A 391 -1.84 -6.01 0.50
CA ILE A 391 -2.82 -4.98 0.93
C ILE A 391 -4.24 -5.56 1.06
N ASN A 392 -4.60 -6.56 0.24
CA ASN A 392 -5.97 -7.10 0.19
C ASN A 392 -6.17 -8.38 1.00
N THR A 393 -5.10 -9.11 1.37
CA THR A 393 -5.21 -10.48 1.92
C THR A 393 -4.73 -10.63 3.36
N MET A 394 -4.40 -9.53 4.04
CA MET A 394 -4.12 -9.56 5.47
C MET A 394 -5.29 -8.93 6.23
N PRO A 395 -6.38 -9.70 6.50
CA PRO A 395 -7.22 -9.36 7.64
C PRO A 395 -6.34 -9.56 8.87
N PHE A 396 -5.61 -8.52 9.25
CA PHE A 396 -4.79 -8.56 10.45
C PHE A 396 -5.73 -8.77 11.63
N VAL A 397 -5.69 -9.99 12.14
CA VAL A 397 -6.49 -10.43 13.26
C VAL A 397 -6.25 -9.46 14.42
N SER A 398 -7.33 -8.82 14.87
CA SER A 398 -7.26 -7.91 16.00
C SER A 398 -7.33 -8.70 17.29
N PHE A 399 -6.26 -8.72 18.07
CA PHE A 399 -6.30 -9.26 19.44
C PHE A 399 -7.18 -8.43 20.41
N ARG A 400 -7.64 -7.25 19.97
CA ARG A 400 -8.32 -6.24 20.81
C ARG A 400 -9.80 -6.03 20.50
N GLN A 401 -10.33 -6.52 19.37
CA GLN A 401 -11.72 -6.28 18.97
C GLN A 401 -12.55 -7.55 18.90
N VAL A 402 -13.44 -7.74 19.89
CA VAL A 402 -14.74 -8.36 19.68
C VAL A 402 -15.79 -7.48 20.36
N SER A 403 -16.84 -7.11 19.61
CA SER A 403 -18.01 -6.43 20.16
C SER A 403 -18.67 -7.31 21.25
N PRO A 404 -19.07 -6.77 22.41
CA PRO A 404 -19.56 -7.57 23.54
C PRO A 404 -20.93 -8.25 23.30
N SER A 405 -21.46 -8.24 22.07
CA SER A 405 -22.85 -8.64 21.82
C SER A 405 -23.08 -10.04 21.27
N ASN A 406 -22.08 -10.85 20.89
CA ASN A 406 -22.35 -12.20 20.34
C ASN A 406 -21.19 -13.21 20.45
N ILE A 407 -20.67 -13.49 21.65
CA ILE A 407 -19.93 -14.74 21.90
C ILE A 407 -20.47 -15.37 23.18
N THR A 408 -21.19 -16.48 23.04
CA THR A 408 -21.35 -17.46 24.11
C THR A 408 -19.96 -17.88 24.54
N VAL A 409 -19.61 -17.62 25.80
CA VAL A 409 -18.35 -18.00 26.45
C VAL A 409 -18.12 -19.51 26.31
N ASN A 410 -17.54 -19.91 25.18
CA ASN A 410 -16.81 -21.15 25.04
C ASN A 410 -15.36 -20.72 24.84
N GLU A 411 -14.56 -21.02 25.85
CA GLU A 411 -13.11 -20.80 25.96
C GLU A 411 -12.40 -21.17 24.65
N GLN A 412 -12.02 -20.18 23.84
CA GLN A 412 -11.15 -20.40 22.68
C GLN A 412 -9.71 -20.16 23.11
N ASP A 413 -8.88 -21.21 23.08
CA ASP A 413 -7.47 -21.07 23.37
C ASP A 413 -6.77 -20.19 22.32
N LEU A 414 -5.99 -19.20 22.76
CA LEU A 414 -5.14 -18.34 21.92
C LEU A 414 -4.25 -19.16 20.98
N VAL A 415 -3.84 -20.33 21.44
CA VAL A 415 -3.05 -21.27 20.66
C VAL A 415 -3.84 -21.80 19.45
N GLY A 416 -5.11 -22.16 19.66
CA GLY A 416 -6.04 -22.48 18.59
C GLY A 416 -6.30 -21.27 17.68
N PHE A 417 -6.39 -20.06 18.23
CA PHE A 417 -6.56 -18.81 17.47
C PHE A 417 -5.35 -18.48 16.57
N ILE A 418 -4.13 -18.64 17.07
CA ILE A 418 -2.86 -18.44 16.32
C ILE A 418 -2.72 -19.49 15.19
N ALA A 419 -3.15 -20.74 15.43
CA ALA A 419 -3.11 -21.82 14.44
C ALA A 419 -4.22 -21.72 13.37
N THR A 420 -5.44 -21.33 13.77
CA THR A 420 -6.64 -21.28 12.89
C THR A 420 -6.67 -20.09 11.95
N HIS A 421 -5.95 -19.01 12.24
CA HIS A 421 -5.88 -17.82 11.38
C HIS A 421 -4.81 -17.86 10.29
N SER A 422 -4.27 -19.05 9.99
CA SER A 422 -3.56 -19.24 8.72
C SER A 422 -4.54 -19.05 7.55
N THR A 423 -4.24 -18.10 6.68
CA THR A 423 -5.16 -17.57 5.65
C THR A 423 -5.83 -18.66 4.81
N PRO A 424 -7.17 -18.65 4.62
CA PRO A 424 -7.90 -19.63 3.82
C PRO A 424 -7.74 -19.44 2.30
N GLN A 425 -7.05 -18.39 1.84
CA GLN A 425 -6.81 -18.15 0.42
C GLN A 425 -5.54 -18.87 -0.04
N ALA A 426 -5.72 -19.87 -0.91
CA ALA A 426 -4.63 -20.51 -1.63
C ALA A 426 -4.22 -19.63 -2.83
N PHE A 427 -3.04 -19.02 -2.75
CA PHE A 427 -2.34 -18.45 -3.89
C PHE A 427 -1.76 -19.57 -4.77
N GLY A 428 -1.50 -19.26 -6.05
CA GLY A 428 -1.04 -20.23 -7.04
C GLY A 428 0.36 -20.82 -6.80
N SER A 429 1.19 -20.22 -5.95
CA SER A 429 2.52 -20.73 -5.58
C SER A 429 2.61 -21.10 -4.10
N SER A 430 3.22 -22.25 -3.81
CA SER A 430 3.48 -22.74 -2.44
C SER A 430 4.28 -21.73 -1.62
N ASP A 431 5.33 -21.17 -2.23
CA ASP A 431 6.25 -20.23 -1.60
C ASP A 431 5.55 -18.93 -1.16
N VAL A 432 4.57 -18.44 -1.93
CA VAL A 432 3.81 -17.24 -1.57
C VAL A 432 2.81 -17.55 -0.46
N ASN A 433 2.18 -18.72 -0.47
CA ASN A 433 1.31 -19.16 0.62
C ASN A 433 2.08 -19.27 1.94
N GLU A 434 3.28 -19.85 1.91
CA GLU A 434 4.15 -19.94 3.08
C GLU A 434 4.60 -18.56 3.57
N ALA A 435 5.10 -17.71 2.67
CA ALA A 435 5.55 -16.37 3.03
C ALA A 435 4.43 -15.53 3.69
N VAL A 436 3.19 -15.61 3.18
CA VAL A 436 2.03 -14.94 3.80
C VAL A 436 1.74 -15.48 5.19
N LYS A 437 1.79 -16.81 5.40
CA LYS A 437 1.63 -17.41 6.74
C LYS A 437 2.73 -16.94 7.69
N VAL A 438 3.99 -16.90 7.25
CA VAL A 438 5.12 -16.39 8.06
C VAL A 438 4.91 -14.93 8.44
N ILE A 439 4.55 -14.06 7.48
CA ILE A 439 4.30 -12.64 7.75
C ILE A 439 3.18 -12.48 8.79
N ASN A 440 2.09 -13.23 8.68
CA ASN A 440 0.99 -13.17 9.65
C ASN A 440 1.47 -13.56 11.07
N GLN A 441 2.24 -14.64 11.21
CA GLN A 441 2.75 -15.09 12.52
C GLN A 441 3.74 -14.10 13.13
N LEU A 442 4.60 -13.50 12.31
CA LEU A 442 5.53 -12.44 12.73
C LEU A 442 4.81 -11.14 13.09
N PHE A 443 3.73 -10.81 12.39
CA PHE A 443 2.88 -9.66 12.72
C PHE A 443 2.14 -9.87 14.05
N ILE A 444 1.63 -11.08 14.29
CA ILE A 444 1.07 -11.47 15.60
C ILE A 444 2.13 -11.34 16.70
N SER A 445 3.34 -11.82 16.44
CA SER A 445 4.47 -11.70 17.37
C SER A 445 4.76 -10.23 17.71
N ALA A 446 4.76 -9.35 16.70
CA ALA A 446 4.94 -7.92 16.88
C ALA A 446 3.79 -7.29 17.69
N GLN A 447 2.53 -7.69 17.46
CA GLN A 447 1.39 -7.21 18.24
C GLN A 447 1.48 -7.64 19.71
N ILE A 448 1.79 -8.91 19.99
CA ILE A 448 1.96 -9.39 21.37
C ILE A 448 3.13 -8.65 22.03
N LEU A 449 4.24 -8.46 21.33
CA LEU A 449 5.40 -7.73 21.83
C LEU A 449 5.05 -6.26 22.15
N GLY A 450 4.32 -5.59 21.26
CA GLY A 450 3.86 -4.21 21.45
C GLY A 450 2.86 -4.05 22.59
N CYS A 451 2.13 -5.12 22.93
CA CYS A 451 1.20 -5.15 24.06
C CYS A 451 1.89 -5.35 25.41
N MET A 452 2.91 -6.22 25.44
CA MET A 452 3.61 -6.62 26.68
C MET A 452 4.71 -5.65 27.09
N ILE A 453 5.22 -4.82 26.16
CA ILE A 453 6.40 -3.98 26.38
C ILE A 453 6.06 -2.51 26.21
N SER A 454 6.56 -1.68 27.14
CA SER A 454 6.40 -0.23 27.13
C SER A 454 6.84 0.41 25.80
N THR A 455 6.00 1.29 25.25
CA THR A 455 6.25 1.92 23.94
C THR A 455 7.52 2.75 23.90
N LYS A 456 7.88 3.37 25.03
CA LYS A 456 9.12 4.13 25.17
C LYS A 456 10.35 3.25 24.92
N PHE A 457 10.32 2.00 25.38
CA PHE A 457 11.45 1.10 25.32
C PHE A 457 11.66 0.54 23.90
N TRP A 458 10.63 -0.05 23.29
CA TRP A 458 10.80 -0.60 21.94
C TRP A 458 11.00 0.50 20.89
N TRP A 459 10.41 1.69 21.06
CA TRP A 459 10.64 2.82 20.15
C TRP A 459 12.11 3.27 20.17
N HIS A 460 12.69 3.42 21.36
CA HIS A 460 14.11 3.79 21.52
C HIS A 460 15.06 2.79 20.84
N LEU A 461 14.71 1.50 20.79
CA LEU A 461 15.49 0.47 20.11
C LEU A 461 15.26 0.43 18.60
N LEU A 462 14.04 0.73 18.14
CA LEU A 462 13.64 0.60 16.74
C LEU A 462 13.97 1.84 15.90
N GLU A 463 13.87 3.05 16.46
CA GLU A 463 14.13 4.32 15.77
C GLU A 463 15.51 4.38 15.10
N PRO A 464 16.63 4.02 15.76
CA PRO A 464 17.94 3.99 15.10
C PRO A 464 18.04 2.96 13.97
N CYS A 465 17.32 1.83 14.09
CA CYS A 465 17.29 0.80 13.05
C CYS A 465 16.54 1.27 11.80
N LEU A 466 15.41 1.96 11.98
CA LEU A 466 14.66 2.58 10.90
C LEU A 466 15.52 3.63 10.18
N HIS A 467 16.23 4.49 10.92
CA HIS A 467 17.09 5.51 10.33
C HIS A 467 18.24 4.91 9.48
N ARG A 468 18.87 3.84 9.96
CA ARG A 468 19.87 3.11 9.15
C ARG A 468 19.26 2.46 7.91
N CYS A 469 18.03 1.95 7.98
CA CYS A 469 17.33 1.38 6.84
C CYS A 469 16.96 2.45 5.79
N THR A 470 16.60 3.66 6.23
CA THR A 470 16.33 4.78 5.32
C THR A 470 17.58 5.26 4.60
N GLU A 471 18.72 5.33 5.30
CA GLU A 471 20.00 5.76 4.71
C GLU A 471 20.61 4.72 3.76
N SER A 472 20.51 3.43 4.10
CA SER A 472 21.14 2.34 3.34
C SER A 472 20.45 2.01 2.00
N ALA A 473 19.32 2.64 1.68
CA ALA A 473 18.52 2.42 0.47
C ALA A 473 18.16 0.93 0.22
N ALA A 474 18.08 0.10 1.28
CA ALA A 474 17.71 -1.30 1.20
C ALA A 474 16.17 -1.46 1.32
N PRO A 475 15.43 -1.56 0.20
CA PRO A 475 13.98 -1.41 0.19
C PRO A 475 13.21 -2.51 0.93
N SER A 476 13.73 -3.73 0.92
CA SER A 476 13.14 -4.87 1.62
C SER A 476 13.32 -4.76 3.13
N SER A 477 14.52 -4.33 3.57
CA SER A 477 14.83 -4.12 4.99
C SER A 477 13.97 -3.02 5.59
N LEU A 478 13.83 -1.89 4.88
CA LEU A 478 12.95 -0.80 5.30
C LEU A 478 11.49 -1.28 5.40
N ALA A 479 11.01 -2.04 4.41
CA ALA A 479 9.67 -2.61 4.46
C ALA A 479 9.47 -3.52 5.67
N GLY A 480 10.40 -4.45 5.95
CA GLY A 480 10.30 -5.34 7.11
C GLY A 480 10.23 -4.60 8.45
N HIS A 481 11.02 -3.53 8.62
CA HIS A 481 10.97 -2.70 9.82
C HIS A 481 9.68 -1.86 9.93
N LEU A 482 9.12 -1.39 8.81
CA LEU A 482 7.83 -0.69 8.81
C LEU A 482 6.67 -1.63 9.16
N PHE A 483 6.67 -2.88 8.66
CA PHE A 483 5.68 -3.89 9.06
C PHE A 483 5.81 -4.29 10.54
N LEU A 484 7.04 -4.38 11.06
CA LEU A 484 7.27 -4.57 12.49
C LEU A 484 6.70 -3.39 13.30
N LEU A 485 6.96 -2.16 12.87
CA LEU A 485 6.46 -0.95 13.52
C LEU A 485 4.93 -0.93 13.53
N SER A 486 4.26 -1.22 12.41
CA SER A 486 2.80 -1.25 12.35
C SER A 486 2.22 -2.32 13.28
N GLY A 487 2.85 -3.50 13.38
CA GLY A 487 2.48 -4.55 14.32
C GLY A 487 2.62 -4.12 15.79
N LEU A 488 3.73 -3.47 16.14
CA LEU A 488 3.96 -2.96 17.50
C LEU A 488 2.92 -1.89 17.88
N ILE A 489 2.68 -0.91 17.00
CA ILE A 489 1.68 0.14 17.23
C ILE A 489 0.30 -0.52 17.41
N TYR A 490 -0.05 -1.49 16.57
CA TYR A 490 -1.34 -2.17 16.64
C TYR A 490 -1.53 -2.91 17.98
N GLY A 491 -0.46 -3.56 18.44
CA GLY A 491 -0.44 -4.29 19.69
C GLY A 491 -0.53 -3.43 20.94
N SER A 492 0.03 -2.21 20.91
CA SER A 492 0.12 -1.35 22.09
C SER A 492 -1.23 -0.74 22.49
N PRO A 493 -1.57 -0.70 23.80
CA PRO A 493 -2.77 -0.04 24.29
C PRO A 493 -2.62 1.49 24.28
N LEU A 494 -3.75 2.20 24.18
CA LEU A 494 -3.79 3.67 24.15
C LEU A 494 -3.00 4.32 25.29
N TYR A 495 -3.13 3.82 26.54
CA TYR A 495 -2.40 4.39 27.69
C TYR A 495 -0.88 4.24 27.57
N GLN A 496 -0.37 3.13 27.05
CA GLN A 496 1.08 2.95 26.81
C GLN A 496 1.56 3.80 25.64
N ILE A 497 0.77 3.92 24.57
CA ILE A 497 1.12 4.69 23.37
C ILE A 497 1.23 6.20 23.68
N SER A 498 0.37 6.71 24.58
CA SER A 498 0.40 8.12 25.00
C SER A 498 1.42 8.42 26.10
N GLY A 499 2.03 7.40 26.71
CA GLY A 499 3.22 7.56 27.55
C GLY A 499 2.99 8.28 28.88
N ILE A 500 1.77 8.27 29.43
CA ILE A 500 1.50 8.76 30.79
C ILE A 500 2.36 7.93 31.75
N ASN A 501 3.17 8.63 32.55
CA ASN A 501 4.24 8.08 33.38
C ASN A 501 3.82 6.79 34.08
N GLU A 502 4.66 5.75 33.93
CA GLU A 502 4.65 4.58 34.79
C GLU A 502 4.66 5.06 36.25
N PHE A 503 3.68 4.58 37.00
CA PHE A 503 3.48 4.87 38.42
C PHE A 503 4.80 4.66 39.17
N HIS A 504 5.29 5.72 39.83
CA HIS A 504 6.31 5.56 40.87
C HIS A 504 5.69 4.73 42.00
N HIS A 505 5.94 3.43 42.01
CA HIS A 505 5.84 2.65 43.24
C HIS A 505 6.89 3.20 44.21
N ASN A 506 6.41 3.92 45.23
CA ASN A 506 7.18 4.18 46.44
C ASN A 506 7.51 2.84 47.11
N SER A 507 8.69 2.29 46.85
CA SER A 507 9.33 1.33 47.75
C SER A 507 10.54 2.00 48.39
N SER A 508 10.35 2.42 49.63
CA SER A 508 11.42 2.77 50.56
C SER A 508 12.35 1.57 50.78
N SER A 509 13.55 1.59 50.20
CA SER A 509 14.70 0.89 50.79
C SER A 509 16.02 1.38 50.19
N SER A 510 16.93 1.69 51.11
CA SER A 510 18.28 2.19 50.99
C SER A 510 19.26 1.34 50.16
N ASN A 511 20.27 2.05 49.62
CA ASN A 511 21.63 1.60 49.27
C ASN A 511 21.80 0.60 48.10
N CYS A 512 22.47 1.05 47.02
CA CYS A 512 23.85 0.62 46.74
C CYS A 512 24.40 1.21 45.42
N VAL A 513 25.50 1.95 45.57
CA VAL A 513 26.77 1.91 44.82
C VAL A 513 26.71 1.86 43.28
N GLY A 514 27.15 2.96 42.66
CA GLY A 514 27.48 3.03 41.25
C GLY A 514 28.69 2.17 40.88
N VAL A 515 28.61 1.57 39.69
CA VAL A 515 29.76 0.98 39.00
C VAL A 515 29.89 1.67 37.65
N THR A 516 30.95 2.45 37.54
CA THR A 516 31.51 3.04 36.32
C THR A 516 32.06 1.93 35.42
N ALA A 517 31.68 1.94 34.15
CA ALA A 517 32.37 1.19 33.10
C ALA A 517 33.10 2.17 32.19
N THR A 518 34.41 2.21 32.40
CA THR A 518 35.45 2.87 31.63
C THR A 518 35.57 2.32 30.21
N SER A 519 35.62 3.18 29.19
CA SER A 519 36.23 2.86 27.90
C SER A 519 37.43 3.77 27.67
N THR A 520 38.60 3.14 27.67
CA THR A 520 39.94 3.68 27.51
C THR A 520 40.19 4.26 26.13
N ASN A 521 40.82 5.43 26.13
CA ASN A 521 41.46 6.11 25.00
C ASN A 521 42.47 5.22 24.26
N ASN A 522 42.68 5.52 22.97
CA ASN A 522 44.04 5.69 22.46
C ASN A 522 44.11 6.82 21.42
N THR A 523 44.98 7.75 21.75
CA THR A 523 45.37 9.01 21.15
C THR A 523 46.40 8.84 20.04
N THR A 524 46.48 9.78 19.11
CA THR A 524 47.76 10.36 18.65
C THR A 524 47.56 11.82 18.24
N GLU A 525 48.30 12.69 18.93
CA GLU A 525 48.35 14.15 18.85
C GLU A 525 49.31 14.66 17.76
N ILE A 526 49.23 15.98 17.46
CA ILE A 526 50.31 17.01 17.32
C ILE A 526 49.69 18.21 16.56
N SER A 527 49.16 19.22 17.26
CA SER A 527 49.73 20.54 17.67
C SER A 527 49.71 21.61 16.53
N HIS A 528 49.30 22.88 16.67
CA HIS A 528 49.48 23.90 17.73
C HIS A 528 48.46 25.09 17.60
N HIS A 529 48.11 25.72 18.74
CA HIS A 529 47.95 27.17 19.10
C HIS A 529 47.13 28.14 18.18
N ASP A 530 46.27 29.07 18.63
CA ASP A 530 46.17 29.89 19.86
C ASP A 530 44.72 30.40 20.16
N ASP A 531 44.58 30.90 21.39
CA ASP A 531 43.50 31.49 22.22
C ASP A 531 42.16 32.01 21.62
N VAL A 532 41.09 31.71 22.37
CA VAL A 532 39.68 32.13 22.18
C VAL A 532 39.31 33.16 23.25
N ASP A 533 38.83 34.33 22.81
CA ASP A 533 38.12 35.31 23.63
C ASP A 533 36.60 35.13 23.51
N GLU A 534 35.93 35.35 24.64
CA GLU A 534 34.50 35.19 24.91
C GLU A 534 33.60 36.12 24.06
N ASN A 535 32.53 35.55 23.49
CA ASN A 535 31.16 36.07 23.54
C ASN A 535 30.23 35.22 22.68
N ASN A 536 29.45 34.34 23.28
CA ASN A 536 28.24 33.85 22.62
C ASN A 536 27.08 33.74 23.62
N HIS A 537 26.05 34.52 23.31
CA HIS A 537 24.77 34.58 23.99
C HIS A 537 24.18 33.19 24.20
N VAL A 538 23.94 32.86 25.47
CA VAL A 538 23.09 31.76 25.90
C VAL A 538 21.68 32.01 25.33
N LYS A 539 21.33 31.26 24.28
CA LYS A 539 19.94 31.14 23.82
C LYS A 539 19.28 30.07 24.69
N VAL A 540 18.59 30.53 25.73
CA VAL A 540 17.71 29.74 26.58
C VAL A 540 16.72 28.96 25.71
N MET A 541 16.76 27.64 25.80
CA MET A 541 15.89 26.70 25.09
C MET A 541 14.55 26.60 25.86
N PRO A 542 13.38 26.77 25.22
CA PRO A 542 12.09 26.80 25.92
C PRO A 542 11.59 25.38 26.26
N CYS A 543 10.74 25.33 27.29
CA CYS A 543 10.13 24.16 27.96
C CYS A 543 9.74 22.99 27.05
N THR A 544 10.09 21.77 27.48
CA THR A 544 9.68 20.49 26.86
C THR A 544 8.21 20.16 27.16
N THR A 545 7.33 20.28 26.18
CA THR A 545 6.01 19.65 26.18
C THR A 545 6.18 18.13 26.08
N ASN A 546 5.60 17.36 27.00
CA ASN A 546 5.66 15.89 27.00
C ASN A 546 4.79 15.33 25.85
N HIS A 547 5.36 15.25 24.65
CA HIS A 547 4.69 14.64 23.49
C HIS A 547 4.58 13.12 23.65
N THR A 548 3.44 12.56 23.22
CA THR A 548 3.15 11.12 23.24
C THR A 548 4.16 10.32 22.39
N THR A 549 4.31 9.02 22.64
CA THR A 549 5.19 8.18 21.81
C THR A 549 4.66 8.12 20.37
N LEU A 550 3.34 8.06 20.18
CA LEU A 550 2.72 8.11 18.84
C LEU A 550 3.06 9.39 18.09
N HIS A 551 3.06 10.54 18.77
CA HIS A 551 3.46 11.82 18.17
C HIS A 551 4.88 11.74 17.60
N LYS A 552 5.84 11.18 18.36
CA LYS A 552 7.23 11.01 17.90
C LYS A 552 7.32 10.06 16.71
N ILE A 553 6.58 8.95 16.75
CA ILE A 553 6.52 7.98 15.65
C ILE A 553 6.00 8.64 14.38
N ILE A 554 4.85 9.32 14.44
CA ILE A 554 4.24 9.95 13.27
C ILE A 554 5.11 11.12 12.76
N ALA A 555 5.75 11.87 13.65
CA ALA A 555 6.72 12.89 13.28
C ALA A 555 7.89 12.28 12.47
N TYR A 556 8.44 11.15 12.91
CA TYR A 556 9.45 10.41 12.17
C TYR A 556 8.93 9.93 10.81
N LEU A 557 7.74 9.33 10.77
CA LEU A 557 7.13 8.85 9.53
C LEU A 557 6.83 9.97 8.52
N SER A 558 6.69 11.20 9.01
CA SER A 558 6.44 12.39 8.18
C SER A 558 7.69 12.95 7.50
N GLN A 559 8.89 12.49 7.85
CA GLN A 559 10.16 13.03 7.33
C GLN A 559 10.30 12.86 5.81
N ASN A 560 10.89 13.86 5.15
CA ASN A 560 11.05 13.87 3.68
C ASN A 560 11.83 12.65 3.15
N GLU A 561 12.86 12.22 3.89
CA GLU A 561 13.72 11.10 3.52
C GLU A 561 12.93 9.79 3.44
N LEU A 562 12.07 9.51 4.42
CA LEU A 562 11.27 8.28 4.44
C LEU A 562 10.22 8.24 3.32
N ILE A 563 9.50 9.34 3.10
CA ILE A 563 8.43 9.39 2.10
C ILE A 563 9.01 9.41 0.66
N SER A 564 10.24 9.89 0.48
CA SER A 564 10.90 9.90 -0.83
C SER A 564 11.51 8.54 -1.22
N VAL A 565 12.02 7.76 -0.25
CA VAL A 565 12.66 6.46 -0.47
C VAL A 565 11.62 5.34 -0.34
N MET A 566 10.80 5.13 -1.35
CA MET A 566 9.71 4.14 -1.24
C MET A 566 9.65 3.18 -2.42
N SER A 567 10.27 2.01 -2.22
CA SER A 567 9.89 0.81 -2.96
C SER A 567 8.43 0.47 -2.73
N ILE A 568 7.88 -0.37 -3.59
CA ILE A 568 6.49 -0.84 -3.48
C ILE A 568 6.21 -1.48 -2.09
N SER A 569 7.12 -2.33 -1.62
CA SER A 569 6.99 -3.00 -0.32
C SER A 569 7.06 -2.02 0.86
N ALA A 570 7.92 -1.00 0.79
CA ALA A 570 7.99 0.04 1.81
C ALA A 570 6.73 0.92 1.82
N LYS A 571 6.09 1.17 0.65
CA LYS A 571 4.79 1.85 0.57
C LYS A 571 3.71 1.08 1.29
N ALA A 572 3.65 -0.23 1.11
CA ALA A 572 2.69 -1.08 1.81
C ALA A 572 2.92 -1.05 3.34
N GLY A 573 4.17 -1.15 3.80
CA GLY A 573 4.50 -1.06 5.23
C GLY A 573 4.12 0.30 5.86
N LEU A 574 4.42 1.41 5.18
CA LEU A 574 4.04 2.74 5.66
C LEU A 574 2.51 2.95 5.65
N LEU A 575 1.83 2.45 4.63
CA LEU A 575 0.37 2.48 4.54
C LEU A 575 -0.27 1.76 5.73
N GLU A 576 0.27 0.61 6.13
CA GLU A 576 -0.18 -0.09 7.34
C GLU A 576 0.08 0.73 8.60
N CYS A 577 1.26 1.34 8.79
CA CYS A 577 1.51 2.25 9.92
C CYS A 577 0.46 3.36 10.03
N VAL A 578 0.07 3.97 8.90
CA VAL A 578 -0.97 5.00 8.83
C VAL A 578 -2.33 4.42 9.17
N GLN A 579 -2.70 3.27 8.59
CA GLN A 579 -3.96 2.59 8.85
C GLN A 579 -4.15 2.27 10.34
N VAL A 580 -3.11 1.74 10.98
CA VAL A 580 -3.12 1.42 12.41
C VAL A 580 -3.20 2.69 13.27
N SER A 581 -2.49 3.75 12.89
CA SER A 581 -2.56 5.04 13.61
C SER A 581 -3.97 5.66 13.55
N ILE A 582 -4.64 5.60 12.40
CA ILE A 582 -6.04 6.02 12.24
C ILE A 582 -6.98 5.12 13.04
N LYS A 583 -6.69 3.82 13.16
CA LYS A 583 -7.47 2.92 14.01
C LYS A 583 -7.38 3.33 15.48
N HIS A 584 -6.20 3.63 16.01
CA HIS A 584 -6.03 4.14 17.37
C HIS A 584 -6.74 5.48 17.61
N LEU A 585 -6.73 6.37 16.62
CA LEU A 585 -7.53 7.60 16.67
C LEU A 585 -9.03 7.30 16.77
N ASN A 586 -9.55 6.35 16.00
CA ASN A 586 -10.94 5.93 16.09
C ASN A 586 -11.27 5.26 17.43
N GLU A 587 -10.40 4.39 17.94
CA GLU A 587 -10.58 3.77 19.26
C GLU A 587 -10.66 4.83 20.37
N ALA A 588 -9.79 5.85 20.33
CA ALA A 588 -9.86 6.98 21.26
C ALA A 588 -11.17 7.78 21.12
N ILE A 589 -11.64 8.03 19.89
CA ILE A 589 -12.91 8.73 19.62
C ILE A 589 -14.10 7.92 20.15
N ASP A 590 -14.15 6.62 19.88
CA ASP A 590 -15.25 5.74 20.28
C ASP A 590 -15.34 5.62 21.81
N LEU A 591 -14.19 5.51 22.48
CA LEU A 591 -14.13 5.52 23.95
C LEU A 591 -14.71 6.80 24.54
N LEU A 592 -14.41 7.98 23.98
CA LEU A 592 -14.98 9.25 24.47
C LEU A 592 -16.45 9.46 24.08
N LYS A 593 -16.89 8.93 22.93
CA LYS A 593 -18.29 9.03 22.48
C LYS A 593 -19.25 8.17 23.30
N GLN A 594 -18.81 6.99 23.74
CA GLN A 594 -19.63 6.10 24.57
C GLN A 594 -19.98 6.74 25.93
N ASP A 595 -19.23 7.74 26.36
CA ASP A 595 -19.35 8.36 27.69
C ASP A 595 -20.11 9.70 27.70
N SER A 596 -21.19 9.81 26.93
CA SER A 596 -22.11 10.94 27.05
C SER A 596 -22.92 10.87 28.36
N LYS A 597 -22.33 11.41 29.42
CA LYS A 597 -22.94 12.08 30.60
C LYS A 597 -23.66 11.30 31.72
N GLN A 598 -23.97 10.00 31.68
CA GLN A 598 -24.71 9.37 32.80
C GLN A 598 -24.35 7.92 33.21
N GLN A 599 -23.33 7.29 32.62
CA GLN A 599 -23.00 5.89 32.96
C GLN A 599 -21.68 5.70 33.73
N HIS A 600 -20.75 6.66 33.74
CA HIS A 600 -19.45 6.49 34.39
C HIS A 600 -19.54 6.36 35.93
N GLU A 601 -20.37 7.18 36.59
CA GLU A 601 -20.58 7.07 38.05
C GLU A 601 -21.36 5.79 38.42
N HIS A 602 -22.34 5.38 37.60
CA HIS A 602 -23.13 4.18 37.85
C HIS A 602 -22.41 2.86 37.49
N ALA A 603 -21.48 2.87 36.52
CA ALA A 603 -20.69 1.69 36.14
C ALA A 603 -19.55 1.42 37.14
N LEU A 604 -18.92 2.47 37.68
CA LEU A 604 -17.95 2.33 38.77
C LEU A 604 -18.60 1.89 40.09
N GLU A 605 -19.87 2.25 40.34
CA GLU A 605 -20.61 1.84 41.55
C GLU A 605 -21.30 0.47 41.43
N SER A 606 -21.65 0.00 40.23
CA SER A 606 -22.34 -1.29 40.02
C SER A 606 -21.42 -2.50 39.84
N LEU A 607 -20.15 -2.27 39.49
CA LEU A 607 -19.11 -3.29 39.47
C LEU A 607 -18.36 -3.25 40.80
N GLN A 608 -18.77 -4.06 41.77
CA GLN A 608 -17.99 -4.34 42.99
C GLN A 608 -16.62 -4.97 42.61
N LEU A 609 -15.68 -4.16 42.10
CA LEU A 609 -14.35 -4.56 41.67
C LEU A 609 -13.32 -3.98 42.64
N SER A 610 -12.56 -4.88 43.27
CA SER A 610 -11.76 -4.67 44.46
C SER A 610 -10.30 -4.26 44.24
N ASP A 611 -9.89 -3.85 43.03
CA ASP A 611 -8.48 -3.51 42.72
C ASP A 611 -8.31 -2.04 42.27
N ASP A 612 -7.61 -1.25 43.08
CA ASP A 612 -7.26 0.16 42.78
C ASP A 612 -6.45 0.30 41.47
N SER A 613 -5.62 -0.69 41.14
CA SER A 613 -4.78 -0.71 39.92
C SER A 613 -5.57 -0.74 38.61
N ARG A 614 -6.78 -1.33 38.60
CA ARG A 614 -7.62 -1.40 37.40
C ARG A 614 -8.31 -0.07 37.12
N LYS A 615 -8.69 0.66 38.17
CA LYS A 615 -9.28 2.00 38.05
C LYS A 615 -8.25 2.98 37.48
N ASP A 616 -7.02 2.92 37.96
CA ASP A 616 -5.90 3.72 37.49
C ASP A 616 -5.60 3.52 35.99
N ILE A 617 -5.67 2.29 35.48
CA ILE A 617 -5.43 1.98 34.06
C ILE A 617 -6.56 2.52 33.17
N VAL A 618 -7.82 2.39 33.60
CA VAL A 618 -8.98 2.92 32.87
C VAL A 618 -8.88 4.45 32.79
N GLU A 619 -8.56 5.11 33.90
CA GLU A 619 -8.36 6.56 33.94
C GLU A 619 -7.16 7.01 33.08
N ALA A 620 -6.03 6.29 33.14
CA ALA A 620 -4.88 6.55 32.27
C ALA A 620 -5.23 6.38 30.78
N THR A 621 -6.06 5.40 30.43
CA THR A 621 -6.53 5.16 29.05
C THR A 621 -7.42 6.31 28.58
N TYR A 622 -8.30 6.81 29.43
CA TYR A 622 -9.16 7.96 29.12
C TYR A 622 -8.34 9.26 28.95
N ASN A 623 -7.40 9.52 29.85
CA ASN A 623 -6.48 10.66 29.75
C ASN A 623 -5.62 10.59 28.48
N ALA A 624 -5.15 9.39 28.11
CA ALA A 624 -4.43 9.15 26.87
C ALA A 624 -5.27 9.45 25.63
N ALA A 625 -6.55 9.06 25.61
CA ALA A 625 -7.48 9.36 24.54
C ALA A 625 -7.71 10.87 24.39
N LYS A 626 -7.84 11.60 25.51
CA LYS A 626 -7.96 13.06 25.51
C LYS A 626 -6.72 13.76 24.94
N LEU A 627 -5.52 13.36 25.37
CA LEU A 627 -4.26 13.90 24.85
C LEU A 627 -4.11 13.65 23.35
N LEU A 628 -4.48 12.45 22.87
CA LEU A 628 -4.39 12.09 21.46
C LEU A 628 -5.31 12.95 20.57
N ILE A 629 -6.53 13.26 21.04
CA ILE A 629 -7.48 14.11 20.29
C ILE A 629 -7.06 15.58 20.27
N GLN A 630 -6.45 16.07 21.34
CA GLN A 630 -5.95 17.44 21.44
C GLN A 630 -4.75 17.71 20.51
N ASP A 631 -4.02 16.67 20.10
CA ASP A 631 -2.88 16.81 19.22
C ASP A 631 -3.29 17.01 17.75
N GLU A 632 -3.33 18.28 17.33
CA GLU A 632 -3.63 18.63 15.93
C GLU A 632 -2.49 18.30 14.95
N GLN A 633 -1.25 18.09 15.43
CA GLN A 633 -0.10 17.85 14.57
C GLN A 633 -0.13 16.44 14.01
N ILE A 634 -0.56 15.45 14.81
CA ILE A 634 -0.75 14.06 14.36
C ILE A 634 -1.64 13.99 13.13
N ARG A 635 -2.79 14.68 13.14
CA ARG A 635 -3.73 14.68 11.99
C ARG A 635 -3.11 15.32 10.75
N SER A 636 -2.34 16.40 10.94
CA SER A 636 -1.63 17.08 9.84
C SER A 636 -0.55 16.20 9.21
N TRP A 637 0.25 15.50 10.02
CA TRP A 637 1.28 14.60 9.49
C TRP A 637 0.70 13.36 8.83
N LEU A 638 -0.38 12.77 9.38
CA LEU A 638 -1.08 11.67 8.71
C LEU A 638 -1.64 12.11 7.35
N PHE A 639 -2.20 13.31 7.27
CA PHE A 639 -2.64 13.91 6.00
C PHE A 639 -1.48 14.01 4.99
N GLU A 640 -0.33 14.54 5.42
CA GLU A 640 0.87 14.67 4.57
C GLU A 640 1.43 13.31 4.12
N ILE A 641 1.46 12.31 5.00
CA ILE A 641 1.93 10.95 4.66
C ILE A 641 1.00 10.30 3.64
N ILE A 642 -0.33 10.40 3.81
CA ILE A 642 -1.30 9.84 2.85
C ILE A 642 -1.16 10.52 1.48
N LEU A 643 -0.99 11.85 1.45
CA LEU A 643 -0.71 12.57 0.20
C LEU A 643 0.60 12.11 -0.45
N GLY A 644 1.65 11.89 0.33
CA GLY A 644 2.94 11.43 -0.15
C GLY A 644 2.88 10.02 -0.74
N LEU A 645 2.17 9.10 -0.08
CA LEU A 645 1.92 7.73 -0.54
C LEU A 645 1.10 7.69 -1.84
N GLY A 646 0.07 8.52 -1.93
CA GLY A 646 -0.76 8.69 -3.13
C GLY A 646 -0.08 9.50 -4.24
N GLY A 647 1.02 10.20 -3.94
CA GLY A 647 1.80 11.03 -4.86
C GLY A 647 2.69 10.23 -5.84
N VAL A 648 2.20 9.09 -6.33
CA VAL A 648 2.95 8.26 -7.28
C VAL A 648 2.88 8.86 -8.67
N TRP A 649 4.06 9.19 -9.21
CA TRP A 649 4.20 9.77 -10.53
C TRP A 649 4.02 8.73 -11.64
N PRO A 650 3.50 9.13 -12.81
CA PRO A 650 3.30 8.22 -13.92
C PRO A 650 4.65 7.90 -14.56
N GLU A 651 5.38 6.94 -13.99
CA GLU A 651 6.07 5.99 -14.84
C GLU A 651 4.95 5.14 -15.45
N ASN A 652 4.78 5.23 -16.76
CA ASN A 652 3.57 4.89 -17.53
C ASN A 652 3.01 3.46 -17.34
N ASP A 653 3.63 2.61 -16.54
CA ASP A 653 3.24 1.21 -16.33
C ASP A 653 2.72 0.90 -14.91
N LEU A 654 2.99 1.74 -13.91
CA LEU A 654 2.68 1.44 -12.48
C LEU A 654 1.27 1.89 -12.05
N VAL A 655 0.76 3.01 -12.56
CA VAL A 655 -0.59 3.50 -12.21
C VAL A 655 -1.70 2.69 -12.92
N SER A 656 -1.39 2.15 -14.10
CA SER A 656 -2.24 1.19 -14.82
C SER A 656 -2.20 -0.21 -14.22
N SER A 657 -1.22 -0.51 -13.36
CA SER A 657 -1.19 -1.78 -12.66
C SER A 657 -2.32 -1.84 -11.62
N ASP A 658 -2.93 -3.01 -11.47
CA ASP A 658 -3.95 -3.27 -10.44
C ASP A 658 -3.45 -2.90 -9.03
N PHE A 659 -2.15 -3.02 -8.80
CA PHE A 659 -1.51 -2.63 -7.56
C PHE A 659 -1.52 -1.11 -7.33
N GLY A 660 -1.14 -0.32 -8.33
CA GLY A 660 -1.17 1.13 -8.26
C GLY A 660 -2.57 1.66 -7.96
N GLN A 661 -3.59 1.07 -8.60
CA GLN A 661 -4.99 1.37 -8.31
C GLN A 661 -5.39 0.99 -6.88
N THR A 662 -4.94 -0.18 -6.39
CA THR A 662 -5.23 -0.64 -5.03
C THR A 662 -4.61 0.25 -3.94
N ILE A 663 -3.36 0.72 -4.14
CA ILE A 663 -2.75 1.70 -3.23
C ILE A 663 -3.55 3.00 -3.24
N LEU A 664 -3.89 3.52 -4.43
CA LEU A 664 -4.61 4.78 -4.55
C LEU A 664 -5.99 4.68 -3.88
N SER A 665 -6.75 3.61 -4.15
CA SER A 665 -8.05 3.38 -3.50
C SER A 665 -7.91 3.24 -1.98
N SER A 666 -6.82 2.63 -1.50
CA SER A 666 -6.56 2.50 -0.06
C SER A 666 -6.21 3.83 0.58
N CYS A 667 -5.39 4.66 -0.08
CA CYS A 667 -5.08 6.02 0.37
C CYS A 667 -6.34 6.89 0.41
N ASP A 668 -7.23 6.76 -0.58
CA ASP A 668 -8.48 7.52 -0.63
C ASP A 668 -9.43 7.12 0.50
N ARG A 669 -9.60 5.82 0.73
CA ARG A 669 -10.36 5.30 1.88
C ARG A 669 -9.76 5.75 3.21
N LEU A 670 -8.43 5.82 3.35
CA LEU A 670 -7.79 6.32 4.57
C LEU A 670 -7.96 7.83 4.73
N MET A 671 -7.94 8.60 3.63
CA MET A 671 -8.19 10.04 3.65
C MET A 671 -9.64 10.34 4.10
N GLU A 672 -10.62 9.60 3.60
CA GLU A 672 -12.01 9.68 4.04
C GLU A 672 -12.15 9.36 5.53
N LYS A 673 -11.54 8.26 5.99
CA LYS A 673 -11.52 7.90 7.42
C LYS A 673 -10.88 9.00 8.27
N LEU A 674 -9.75 9.56 7.83
CA LEU A 674 -9.07 10.64 8.54
C LEU A 674 -9.94 11.90 8.61
N ALA A 675 -10.69 12.23 7.55
CA ALA A 675 -11.62 13.35 7.55
C ALA A 675 -12.76 13.16 8.57
N VAL A 676 -13.33 11.96 8.66
CA VAL A 676 -14.32 11.60 9.68
C VAL A 676 -13.73 11.72 11.09
N CYS A 677 -12.54 11.15 11.32
CA CYS A 677 -11.83 11.29 12.60
C CYS A 677 -11.59 12.76 12.95
N HIS A 678 -11.18 13.58 11.99
CA HIS A 678 -10.87 15.00 12.18
C HIS A 678 -12.09 15.79 12.65
N ARG A 679 -13.25 15.61 11.99
CA ARG A 679 -14.51 16.22 12.43
C ARG A 679 -14.85 15.81 13.85
N ASP A 680 -14.79 14.53 14.15
CA ASP A 680 -15.17 14.00 15.46
C ASP A 680 -14.21 14.47 16.56
N CYS A 681 -12.91 14.56 16.27
CA CYS A 681 -11.91 15.18 17.14
C CYS A 681 -12.23 16.64 17.44
N ILE A 682 -12.62 17.45 16.43
CA ILE A 682 -13.01 18.86 16.62
C ILE A 682 -14.27 18.96 17.48
N ASN A 683 -15.26 18.09 17.25
CA ASN A 683 -16.50 18.10 18.03
C ASN A 683 -16.26 17.71 19.48
N LEU A 684 -15.45 16.68 19.74
CA LEU A 684 -15.09 16.25 21.09
C LEU A 684 -14.18 17.26 21.78
N SER A 685 -13.19 17.85 21.09
CA SER A 685 -12.34 18.89 21.69
C SER A 685 -13.15 20.10 22.16
N LYS A 686 -14.16 20.52 21.37
CA LYS A 686 -15.14 21.55 21.77
C LYS A 686 -15.96 21.16 23.00
N GLN A 687 -16.32 19.89 23.14
CA GLN A 687 -17.08 19.39 24.32
C GLN A 687 -16.24 19.34 25.60
N TYR A 688 -14.92 19.10 25.50
CA TYR A 688 -14.02 18.93 26.65
C TYR A 688 -13.15 20.16 26.99
N HIS A 689 -13.36 21.32 26.34
CA HIS A 689 -12.67 22.57 26.69
C HIS A 689 -13.24 23.19 27.98
N LEU A 690 -12.57 22.86 29.09
CA LEU A 690 -12.26 23.82 30.16
C LEU A 690 -11.39 24.95 29.59
N SER A 691 -11.69 26.16 30.03
CA SER A 691 -11.07 27.44 29.70
C SER A 691 -9.54 27.44 29.71
N SER A 692 -8.92 27.76 28.57
CA SER A 692 -7.77 28.66 28.57
C SER A 692 -8.18 29.89 27.78
N GLU A 693 -8.42 30.98 28.51
CA GLU A 693 -8.51 32.33 27.97
C GLU A 693 -7.20 32.63 27.23
N ASP A 694 -7.17 32.41 25.92
CA ASP A 694 -6.25 33.05 24.97
C ASP A 694 -6.61 32.58 23.55
N SER A 695 -7.76 33.01 23.03
CA SER A 695 -8.05 32.91 21.59
C SER A 695 -9.05 33.96 21.12
N ASN A 696 -8.77 35.23 21.39
CA ASN A 696 -9.41 36.34 20.67
C ASN A 696 -8.92 36.48 19.20
N VAL A 697 -8.25 35.47 18.63
CA VAL A 697 -7.65 35.53 17.27
C VAL A 697 -8.29 34.56 16.26
N ASN A 698 -9.11 33.57 16.67
CA ASN A 698 -9.67 32.59 15.73
C ASN A 698 -11.18 32.73 15.44
N ASN A 699 -11.84 33.78 15.94
CA ASN A 699 -13.27 34.01 15.71
C ASN A 699 -13.62 34.61 14.33
N ALA A 700 -12.66 34.78 13.41
CA ALA A 700 -12.92 35.30 12.06
C ALA A 700 -13.26 34.19 11.02
N ILE A 701 -13.15 32.90 11.37
CA ILE A 701 -13.52 31.78 10.50
C ILE A 701 -14.92 31.31 10.87
N VAL A 702 -15.89 32.20 10.76
CA VAL A 702 -17.33 31.86 10.75
C VAL A 702 -17.84 32.11 9.34
N ILE A 703 -17.53 31.17 8.45
CA ILE A 703 -18.33 30.93 7.25
C ILE A 703 -19.10 29.63 7.57
N ASP A 704 -20.43 29.66 7.44
CA ASP A 704 -21.40 28.60 7.75
C ASP A 704 -20.82 27.17 7.70
N LEU A 705 -20.39 26.65 8.85
CA LEU A 705 -19.84 25.30 9.03
C LEU A 705 -20.90 24.19 9.03
N ALA A 706 -22.16 24.52 8.75
CA ALA A 706 -23.26 23.55 8.71
C ALA A 706 -23.42 22.87 7.34
N SER A 707 -22.76 23.36 6.28
CA SER A 707 -22.95 22.89 4.89
C SER A 707 -21.67 22.42 4.19
N THR A 708 -20.52 22.34 4.87
CA THR A 708 -19.24 21.92 4.28
C THR A 708 -18.98 20.43 4.51
N SER A 709 -18.43 19.73 3.52
CA SER A 709 -18.15 18.30 3.63
C SER A 709 -17.05 18.04 4.67
N ASP A 710 -17.08 16.87 5.32
CA ASP A 710 -16.03 16.47 6.29
C ASP A 710 -14.61 16.59 5.71
N PHE A 711 -14.51 16.35 4.40
CA PHE A 711 -13.29 16.46 3.61
C PHE A 711 -12.78 17.91 3.52
N ASP A 712 -13.68 18.88 3.30
CA ASP A 712 -13.32 20.30 3.24
C ASP A 712 -12.76 20.79 4.57
N GLN A 713 -13.35 20.35 5.69
CA GLN A 713 -12.90 20.72 7.04
C GLN A 713 -11.46 20.26 7.31
N LEU A 714 -11.12 19.02 6.92
CA LEU A 714 -9.75 18.50 7.04
C LEU A 714 -8.77 19.34 6.22
N PHE A 715 -9.12 19.66 4.97
CA PHE A 715 -8.26 20.48 4.11
C PHE A 715 -8.09 21.90 4.65
N PHE A 716 -9.14 22.54 5.15
CA PHE A 716 -9.03 23.88 5.76
C PHE A 716 -8.04 23.92 6.93
N SER A 717 -8.02 22.87 7.76
CA SER A 717 -7.10 22.77 8.91
C SER A 717 -5.65 22.43 8.51
N CYS A 718 -5.47 21.52 7.55
CA CYS A 718 -4.14 20.98 7.21
C CYS A 718 -3.41 21.76 6.11
N MET A 719 -4.13 22.43 5.21
CA MET A 719 -3.55 23.07 4.03
C MET A 719 -2.57 24.21 4.34
N PRO A 720 -2.78 25.08 5.35
CA PRO A 720 -1.77 26.09 5.72
C PRO A 720 -0.44 25.48 6.16
N LYS A 721 -0.49 24.38 6.92
CA LYS A 721 0.69 23.63 7.40
C LYS A 721 1.44 22.99 6.22
N LEU A 722 0.70 22.39 5.28
CA LEU A 722 1.26 21.84 4.04
C LEU A 722 1.96 22.92 3.20
N ILE A 723 1.32 24.08 3.00
CA ILE A 723 1.89 25.20 2.23
C ILE A 723 3.18 25.72 2.88
N HIS A 724 3.21 25.83 4.21
CA HIS A 724 4.44 26.19 4.93
C HIS A 724 5.57 25.19 4.65
N ARG A 725 5.29 23.89 4.79
CA ARG A 725 6.26 22.81 4.50
C ARG A 725 6.78 22.85 3.06
N LEU A 726 5.90 23.07 2.08
CA LEU A 726 6.27 23.18 0.67
C LEU A 726 7.13 24.42 0.37
N ASN A 727 6.87 25.54 1.04
CA ASN A 727 7.69 26.74 0.92
C ASN A 727 9.08 26.53 1.52
N GLU A 728 9.20 25.89 2.68
CA GLU A 728 10.50 25.54 3.28
C GLU A 728 11.32 24.62 2.38
N ASP A 729 10.69 23.64 1.72
CA ASP A 729 11.34 22.76 0.75
C ASP A 729 11.90 23.54 -0.47
N LEU A 730 11.14 24.52 -0.95
CA LEU A 730 11.57 25.42 -2.03
C LEU A 730 12.68 26.38 -1.61
N HIS A 731 12.66 26.89 -0.37
CA HIS A 731 13.74 27.73 0.15
C HIS A 731 15.09 27.01 0.19
N LYS A 732 15.09 25.69 0.38
CA LYS A 732 16.31 24.86 0.38
C LYS A 732 16.85 24.57 -1.03
N SER A 733 15.99 24.52 -2.06
CA SER A 733 16.34 23.93 -3.37
C SER A 733 16.17 24.86 -4.60
N ILE A 734 15.71 26.10 -4.43
CA ILE A 734 15.39 27.10 -5.49
C ILE A 734 14.23 26.66 -6.41
N SER A 735 14.12 25.36 -6.73
CA SER A 735 13.07 24.74 -7.54
C SER A 735 13.00 23.24 -7.26
N TRP A 736 11.87 22.60 -7.57
CA TRP A 736 11.74 21.16 -7.41
C TRP A 736 12.47 20.34 -8.47
N HIS A 737 12.84 19.11 -8.11
CA HIS A 737 13.17 18.06 -9.07
C HIS A 737 11.88 17.35 -9.54
N PRO A 738 11.75 16.79 -10.76
CA PRO A 738 10.56 16.04 -11.18
C PRO A 738 10.15 14.94 -10.19
N ARG A 739 11.12 14.33 -9.52
CA ARG A 739 10.95 13.29 -8.51
C ARG A 739 10.89 13.80 -7.07
N SER A 740 10.77 15.12 -6.85
CA SER A 740 10.72 15.68 -5.50
C SER A 740 9.43 15.29 -4.79
N LEU A 741 9.53 15.18 -3.46
CA LEU A 741 8.39 14.97 -2.58
C LEU A 741 7.46 16.19 -2.57
N GLY A 742 8.00 17.41 -2.58
CA GLY A 742 7.18 18.63 -2.58
C GLY A 742 6.21 18.69 -3.76
N LEU A 743 6.69 18.32 -4.96
CA LEU A 743 5.85 18.28 -6.15
C LEU A 743 4.79 17.17 -6.05
N SER A 744 5.10 16.03 -5.39
CA SER A 744 4.19 14.88 -5.32
C SER A 744 3.05 15.13 -4.35
N LEU A 745 3.37 15.71 -3.20
CA LEU A 745 2.40 16.22 -2.23
C LEU A 745 1.45 17.22 -2.88
N LEU A 746 1.99 18.21 -3.61
CA LEU A 746 1.16 19.20 -4.31
C LEU A 746 0.28 18.53 -5.37
N SER A 747 0.83 17.63 -6.19
CA SER A 747 0.07 16.93 -7.23
C SER A 747 -1.08 16.11 -6.67
N ARG A 748 -0.86 15.34 -5.60
CA ARG A 748 -1.92 14.55 -4.99
C ARG A 748 -2.94 15.42 -4.28
N CYS A 749 -2.49 16.47 -3.60
CA CYS A 749 -3.37 17.45 -2.97
C CYS A 749 -4.34 18.05 -3.99
N LEU A 750 -3.85 18.49 -5.16
CA LEU A 750 -4.69 19.07 -6.21
C LEU A 750 -5.66 18.07 -6.87
N GLN A 751 -5.34 16.76 -6.85
CA GLN A 751 -6.25 15.72 -7.35
C GLN A 751 -7.42 15.45 -6.40
N LEU A 752 -7.19 15.60 -5.10
CA LEU A 752 -8.17 15.29 -4.06
C LEU A 752 -8.97 16.51 -3.62
N ALA A 753 -8.37 17.69 -3.63
CA ALA A 753 -8.98 18.90 -3.09
C ALA A 753 -10.26 19.27 -3.86
N THR A 754 -11.32 19.54 -3.10
CA THR A 754 -12.58 20.09 -3.62
C THR A 754 -12.41 21.56 -3.99
N GLY A 755 -13.34 22.09 -4.80
CA GLY A 755 -13.30 23.49 -5.22
C GLY A 755 -13.24 24.49 -4.04
N PRO A 756 -14.11 24.35 -3.02
CA PRO A 756 -14.10 25.23 -1.84
C PRO A 756 -12.81 25.19 -1.03
N ALA A 757 -12.18 24.01 -0.88
CA ALA A 757 -10.96 23.82 -0.12
C ALA A 757 -9.74 24.57 -0.69
N LEU A 758 -9.76 24.97 -1.97
CA LEU A 758 -8.67 25.70 -2.63
C LEU A 758 -8.92 27.21 -2.71
N LEU A 759 -10.14 27.66 -2.38
CA LEU A 759 -10.57 29.06 -2.50
C LEU A 759 -10.63 29.81 -1.16
N PHE A 760 -10.30 29.16 -0.05
CA PHE A 760 -10.28 29.82 1.25
C PHE A 760 -9.08 30.76 1.43
N THR A 761 -9.24 31.73 2.31
CA THR A 761 -8.20 32.65 2.76
C THR A 761 -7.68 32.21 4.12
N PHE A 762 -6.37 32.27 4.31
CA PHE A 762 -5.74 32.02 5.61
C PHE A 762 -4.70 33.09 5.92
N ASN A 763 -4.42 33.25 7.21
CA ASN A 763 -3.44 34.22 7.69
C ASN A 763 -2.05 33.57 7.72
N ASN A 764 -1.12 34.09 6.93
CA ASN A 764 0.28 33.66 6.91
C ASN A 764 1.15 34.84 7.34
N HIS A 765 1.80 34.74 8.51
CA HIS A 765 2.67 35.78 9.06
C HIS A 765 2.08 37.21 9.06
N GLY A 766 0.78 37.37 9.35
CA GLY A 766 0.12 38.68 9.46
C GLY A 766 -0.46 39.22 8.15
N ASN A 767 -0.32 38.50 7.03
CA ASN A 767 -0.97 38.80 5.75
C ASN A 767 -2.04 37.74 5.42
N ASN A 768 -3.25 38.18 5.07
CA ASN A 768 -4.29 37.31 4.53
C ASN A 768 -3.90 36.90 3.10
N GLN A 769 -3.56 35.61 2.91
CA GLN A 769 -3.23 35.05 1.61
C GLN A 769 -4.36 34.12 1.14
N GLU A 770 -4.77 34.27 -0.11
CA GLU A 770 -5.71 33.35 -0.77
C GLU A 770 -4.97 32.04 -1.09
N CYS A 771 -5.52 30.88 -0.71
CA CYS A 771 -4.87 29.58 -0.93
C CYS A 771 -4.50 29.34 -2.39
N LEU A 772 -5.39 29.71 -3.32
CA LEU A 772 -5.14 29.66 -4.75
C LEU A 772 -3.90 30.49 -5.17
N THR A 773 -3.70 31.68 -4.59
CA THR A 773 -2.50 32.50 -4.89
C THR A 773 -1.22 31.82 -4.43
N ALA A 774 -1.23 31.21 -3.24
CA ALA A 774 -0.08 30.49 -2.71
C ALA A 774 0.26 29.27 -3.58
N ILE A 775 -0.75 28.52 -4.04
CA ILE A 775 -0.56 27.37 -4.94
C ILE A 775 0.00 27.80 -6.30
N LEU A 776 -0.54 28.86 -6.89
CA LEU A 776 -0.06 29.36 -8.18
C LEU A 776 1.38 29.87 -8.08
N ASP A 777 1.76 30.52 -6.98
CA ASP A 777 3.13 30.93 -6.69
C ASP A 777 4.07 29.74 -6.44
N LEU A 778 3.61 28.70 -5.72
CA LEU A 778 4.33 27.43 -5.57
C LEU A 778 4.56 26.74 -6.92
N LEU A 779 3.57 26.75 -7.82
CA LEU A 779 3.71 26.22 -9.19
C LEU A 779 4.67 27.08 -10.02
N GLU A 780 4.61 28.41 -9.92
CA GLU A 780 5.51 29.34 -10.61
C GLU A 780 6.97 29.06 -10.24
N ARG A 781 7.28 29.13 -8.94
CA ARG A 781 8.64 28.99 -8.39
C ARG A 781 9.12 27.55 -8.47
N GLY A 782 8.29 26.60 -8.04
CA GLY A 782 8.64 25.19 -7.94
C GLY A 782 8.86 24.50 -9.28
N CYS A 783 8.06 24.83 -10.30
CA CYS A 783 8.16 24.21 -11.63
C CYS A 783 8.94 25.05 -12.67
N ARG A 784 9.53 26.19 -12.28
CA ARG A 784 10.26 27.11 -13.17
C ARG A 784 9.45 27.56 -14.39
N LEU A 785 8.16 27.85 -14.22
CA LEU A 785 7.28 28.21 -15.33
C LEU A 785 7.47 29.67 -15.82
N ASN A 786 8.08 30.53 -14.98
CA ASN A 786 8.25 31.96 -15.24
C ASN A 786 9.39 32.36 -16.19
N SER A 787 10.25 31.42 -16.55
CA SER A 787 11.39 31.65 -17.46
C SER A 787 11.28 30.80 -18.72
N ALA A 788 11.94 31.22 -19.79
CA ALA A 788 12.09 30.35 -20.96
C ALA A 788 12.99 29.14 -20.61
N PRO A 789 12.72 27.93 -21.14
CA PRO A 789 13.52 26.74 -20.82
C PRO A 789 15.04 26.97 -21.05
N GLY A 790 15.93 26.47 -20.20
CA GLY A 790 17.38 26.67 -20.37
C GLY A 790 17.89 28.12 -20.36
N GLY A 791 17.06 29.10 -19.98
CA GLY A 791 17.46 30.49 -19.80
C GLY A 791 18.02 30.71 -18.40
N GLY A 792 19.33 30.55 -18.23
CA GLY A 792 20.03 31.36 -17.24
C GLY A 792 19.81 32.83 -17.61
N GLY A 793 19.45 33.66 -16.62
CA GLY A 793 18.89 35.00 -16.80
C GLY A 793 19.49 35.81 -17.95
N SER A 794 18.69 36.03 -19.00
CA SER A 794 18.96 37.06 -19.99
C SER A 794 17.98 38.20 -19.74
N GLY A 795 18.39 39.14 -18.89
CA GLY A 795 17.65 40.35 -18.58
C GLY A 795 18.59 41.51 -18.24
N VAL A 796 18.83 42.35 -19.25
CA VAL A 796 19.28 43.74 -19.18
C VAL A 796 20.78 43.97 -18.90
N ASP A 797 21.40 44.63 -19.88
CA ASP A 797 22.72 45.25 -19.80
C ASP A 797 22.85 46.19 -18.59
N TYR A 798 23.47 45.71 -17.52
CA TYR A 798 24.23 46.56 -16.60
C TYR A 798 25.59 45.93 -16.40
N ALA A 799 26.61 46.65 -16.84
CA ALA A 799 28.00 46.30 -16.62
C ALA A 799 28.31 46.22 -15.13
N GLY A 800 28.83 45.07 -14.69
CA GLY A 800 29.59 44.95 -13.44
C GLY A 800 28.89 44.26 -12.27
N SER A 801 28.84 42.93 -12.29
CA SER A 801 29.05 42.13 -11.06
C SER A 801 29.46 40.70 -11.41
N GLN A 802 30.72 40.36 -11.10
CA GLN A 802 31.20 38.98 -11.04
C GLN A 802 30.52 38.24 -9.88
N PHE A 803 29.33 37.68 -10.06
CA PHE A 803 28.82 36.62 -9.19
C PHE A 803 27.78 35.82 -9.98
N ASP A 804 28.19 34.63 -10.44
CA ASP A 804 27.35 33.43 -10.52
C ASP A 804 28.23 32.23 -10.93
N LYS A 805 29.20 31.97 -10.06
CA LYS A 805 29.72 30.62 -9.82
C LYS A 805 29.79 30.47 -8.31
N SER A 806 28.69 30.05 -7.71
CA SER A 806 28.71 29.53 -6.34
C SER A 806 29.41 28.17 -6.37
N PRO A 807 30.49 27.97 -5.62
CA PRO A 807 31.03 26.64 -5.38
C PRO A 807 30.07 25.90 -4.43
N GLY A 808 29.52 24.76 -4.84
CA GLY A 808 28.88 23.81 -3.93
C GLY A 808 27.34 23.76 -3.85
N GLY A 809 26.59 24.24 -4.85
CA GLY A 809 25.15 23.94 -4.97
C GLY A 809 24.93 22.68 -5.83
N THR A 810 24.25 21.67 -5.29
CA THR A 810 23.98 20.39 -5.99
C THR A 810 23.02 20.56 -7.17
N ASP A 811 23.61 20.46 -8.37
CA ASP A 811 23.10 20.17 -9.71
C ASP A 811 22.20 21.18 -10.44
N PRO A 812 22.67 21.82 -11.54
CA PRO A 812 21.76 22.39 -12.53
C PRO A 812 20.98 21.23 -13.16
N LEU A 813 19.64 21.22 -12.99
CA LEU A 813 18.75 20.25 -13.62
C LEU A 813 19.15 20.02 -15.09
N THR A 814 19.27 18.76 -15.49
CA THR A 814 19.44 18.43 -16.91
C THR A 814 18.29 19.03 -17.72
N LEU A 815 18.53 19.39 -18.98
CA LEU A 815 17.46 19.91 -19.85
C LEU A 815 16.25 18.96 -19.92
N ALA A 816 16.47 17.65 -19.82
CA ALA A 816 15.41 16.65 -19.78
C ALA A 816 14.60 16.67 -18.48
N SER A 817 15.25 16.76 -17.31
CA SER A 817 14.55 16.84 -16.01
C SER A 817 13.87 18.19 -15.82
N GLU A 818 14.45 19.29 -16.30
CA GLU A 818 13.78 20.59 -16.32
C GLU A 818 12.52 20.57 -17.21
N ALA A 819 12.61 19.92 -18.37
CA ALA A 819 11.48 19.78 -19.28
C ALA A 819 10.35 18.92 -18.69
N GLU A 820 10.70 17.82 -18.03
CA GLU A 820 9.74 16.96 -17.32
C GLU A 820 9.07 17.70 -16.15
N LEU A 821 9.83 18.49 -15.38
CA LEU A 821 9.30 19.30 -14.29
C LEU A 821 8.24 20.30 -14.78
N ARG A 822 8.58 21.06 -15.83
CA ARG A 822 7.68 22.04 -16.44
C ARG A 822 6.43 21.37 -17.04
N LEU A 823 6.59 20.21 -17.69
CA LEU A 823 5.48 19.40 -18.21
C LEU A 823 4.50 19.04 -17.09
N ARG A 824 5.00 18.57 -15.94
CA ARG A 824 4.18 18.22 -14.78
C ARG A 824 3.45 19.44 -14.21
N GLY A 825 4.14 20.58 -14.08
CA GLY A 825 3.52 21.83 -13.63
C GLY A 825 2.35 22.28 -14.52
N LEU A 826 2.49 22.16 -15.85
CA LEU A 826 1.43 22.51 -16.81
C LEU A 826 0.24 21.53 -16.75
N ILE A 827 0.50 20.24 -16.57
CA ILE A 827 -0.58 19.25 -16.35
C ILE A 827 -1.36 19.57 -15.08
N LEU A 828 -0.69 19.94 -13.98
CA LEU A 828 -1.34 20.36 -12.74
C LEU A 828 -2.18 21.64 -12.93
N LEU A 829 -1.67 22.62 -13.69
CA LEU A 829 -2.43 23.82 -14.04
C LEU A 829 -3.69 23.49 -14.84
N THR A 830 -3.61 22.51 -15.74
CA THR A 830 -4.78 22.05 -16.51
C THR A 830 -5.80 21.38 -15.59
N LYS A 831 -5.35 20.51 -14.67
CA LYS A 831 -6.23 19.86 -13.68
C LYS A 831 -6.96 20.87 -12.77
N LEU A 832 -6.30 21.97 -12.39
CA LEU A 832 -6.95 23.05 -11.64
C LEU A 832 -8.17 23.63 -12.37
N THR A 833 -8.15 23.66 -13.70
CA THR A 833 -9.27 24.17 -14.51
C THR A 833 -10.42 23.19 -14.68
N ASP A 834 -10.23 21.91 -14.35
CA ASP A 834 -11.29 20.90 -14.39
C ASP A 834 -12.36 21.15 -13.31
N ASN A 835 -11.97 21.76 -12.19
CA ASN A 835 -12.89 22.07 -11.10
C ASN A 835 -13.71 23.34 -11.39
N ASN A 836 -15.03 23.22 -11.45
CA ASN A 836 -15.94 24.30 -11.86
C ASN A 836 -15.82 25.57 -11.01
N HIS A 837 -15.67 25.44 -9.68
CA HIS A 837 -15.55 26.60 -8.79
C HIS A 837 -14.24 27.35 -9.03
N ILE A 838 -13.13 26.63 -9.18
CA ILE A 838 -11.81 27.22 -9.46
C ILE A 838 -11.80 27.85 -10.84
N ARG A 839 -12.43 27.22 -11.83
CA ARG A 839 -12.60 27.76 -13.18
C ARG A 839 -13.25 29.15 -13.16
N THR A 840 -14.30 29.34 -12.36
CA THR A 840 -14.95 30.67 -12.24
C THR A 840 -14.03 31.72 -11.63
N VAL A 841 -13.20 31.37 -10.64
CA VAL A 841 -12.25 32.32 -10.03
C VAL A 841 -11.07 32.63 -10.95
N LEU A 842 -10.52 31.60 -11.60
CA LEU A 842 -9.47 31.72 -12.61
C LEU A 842 -9.92 32.55 -13.82
N SER A 843 -11.23 32.63 -14.10
CA SER A 843 -11.77 33.48 -15.17
C SER A 843 -11.63 34.98 -14.91
N SER A 844 -11.33 35.40 -13.68
CA SER A 844 -11.16 36.83 -13.37
C SER A 844 -9.90 37.41 -14.05
N SER A 845 -9.96 38.69 -14.44
CA SER A 845 -8.88 39.36 -15.18
C SER A 845 -7.52 39.31 -14.45
N LYS A 846 -7.50 39.39 -13.11
CA LYS A 846 -6.28 39.29 -12.28
C LYS A 846 -5.57 37.95 -12.48
N TYR A 847 -6.30 36.84 -12.34
CA TYR A 847 -5.73 35.49 -12.45
C TYR A 847 -5.40 35.12 -13.89
N LEU A 848 -6.24 35.51 -14.87
CA LEU A 848 -5.93 35.30 -16.29
C LEU A 848 -4.64 36.01 -16.70
N ASN A 849 -4.46 37.27 -16.31
CA ASN A 849 -3.24 38.02 -16.60
C ASN A 849 -2.00 37.32 -16.00
N TYR A 850 -2.09 36.90 -14.74
CA TYR A 850 -1.00 36.18 -14.07
C TYR A 850 -0.68 34.84 -14.75
N CYS A 851 -1.67 33.97 -14.97
CA CYS A 851 -1.47 32.65 -15.56
C CYS A 851 -0.91 32.72 -16.99
N PHE A 852 -1.43 33.60 -17.85
CA PHE A 852 -0.90 33.75 -19.21
C PHE A 852 0.50 34.35 -19.21
N SER A 853 0.72 35.46 -18.50
CA SER A 853 2.01 36.16 -18.54
C SER A 853 3.15 35.40 -17.85
N LYS A 854 2.88 34.73 -16.73
CA LYS A 854 3.90 34.09 -15.89
C LYS A 854 3.98 32.57 -16.02
N LEU A 855 2.88 31.86 -16.31
CA LEU A 855 2.90 30.39 -16.28
C LEU A 855 2.96 29.75 -17.67
N ILE A 856 2.23 30.28 -18.65
CA ILE A 856 2.06 29.60 -19.96
C ILE A 856 2.93 30.19 -21.07
N LEU A 857 2.86 31.52 -21.30
CA LEU A 857 3.54 32.14 -22.45
C LEU A 857 5.08 31.99 -22.46
N PRO A 858 5.79 31.94 -21.31
CA PRO A 858 7.22 31.64 -21.29
C PRO A 858 7.57 30.23 -21.80
N VAL A 859 6.65 29.26 -21.67
CA VAL A 859 6.86 27.86 -22.08
C VAL A 859 6.39 27.60 -23.52
N CYS A 860 5.47 28.40 -24.05
CA CYS A 860 4.96 28.32 -25.43
C CYS A 860 5.93 28.83 -26.51
N VAL A 861 7.19 28.40 -26.50
CA VAL A 861 8.22 28.80 -27.48
C VAL A 861 8.71 27.57 -28.25
N TRP A 862 8.73 27.66 -29.58
CA TRP A 862 9.22 26.57 -30.44
C TRP A 862 10.69 26.26 -30.18
N ARG A 863 11.02 24.96 -30.08
CA ARG A 863 12.38 24.43 -29.92
C ARG A 863 12.49 23.02 -30.50
N ALA A 864 13.66 22.67 -31.04
CA ALA A 864 13.90 21.31 -31.51
C ALA A 864 13.94 20.28 -30.35
N GLY A 865 13.55 19.04 -30.65
CA GLY A 865 13.66 17.88 -29.74
C GLY A 865 12.31 17.37 -29.17
N ARG A 866 12.26 16.05 -28.92
CA ARG A 866 11.04 15.35 -28.45
C ARG A 866 10.53 15.84 -27.08
N THR A 867 11.43 16.23 -26.18
CA THR A 867 11.05 16.73 -24.85
C THR A 867 10.46 18.14 -24.94
N SER A 868 11.07 19.01 -25.76
CA SER A 868 10.55 20.33 -26.07
C SER A 868 9.17 20.27 -26.75
N GLU A 869 8.95 19.27 -27.59
CA GLU A 869 7.67 19.00 -28.26
C GLU A 869 6.57 18.64 -27.25
N ALA A 870 6.83 17.71 -26.32
CA ALA A 870 5.87 17.32 -25.28
C ALA A 870 5.49 18.51 -24.37
N MET A 871 6.47 19.35 -24.00
CA MET A 871 6.22 20.57 -23.22
C MET A 871 5.30 21.55 -23.95
N ARG A 872 5.53 21.79 -25.24
CA ARG A 872 4.69 22.71 -26.03
C ARG A 872 3.27 22.19 -26.16
N LYS A 873 3.10 20.89 -26.39
CA LYS A 873 1.77 20.27 -26.41
C LYS A 873 1.03 20.47 -25.09
N ALA A 874 1.70 20.25 -23.95
CA ALA A 874 1.11 20.48 -22.63
C ALA A 874 0.81 21.96 -22.35
N ALA A 875 1.71 22.86 -22.75
CA ALA A 875 1.48 24.30 -22.62
C ALA A 875 0.28 24.75 -23.44
N CYS A 876 0.11 24.22 -24.66
CA CYS A 876 -1.06 24.46 -25.50
C CYS A 876 -2.35 23.91 -24.90
N THR A 877 -2.31 22.73 -24.25
CA THR A 877 -3.50 22.20 -23.56
C THR A 877 -3.90 23.06 -22.35
N SER A 878 -2.93 23.52 -21.55
CA SER A 878 -3.20 24.44 -20.44
C SER A 878 -3.71 25.79 -20.94
N TYR A 879 -3.16 26.28 -22.05
CA TYR A 879 -3.62 27.50 -22.73
C TYR A 879 -5.08 27.38 -23.15
N LEU A 880 -5.45 26.27 -23.80
CA LEU A 880 -6.81 25.99 -24.23
C LEU A 880 -7.79 25.95 -23.06
N ALA A 881 -7.40 25.27 -21.97
CA ALA A 881 -8.24 25.13 -20.79
C ALA A 881 -8.48 26.48 -20.07
N LEU A 882 -7.46 27.34 -19.99
CA LEU A 882 -7.61 28.70 -19.44
C LEU A 882 -8.34 29.66 -20.37
N LEU A 883 -8.26 29.50 -21.70
CA LEU A 883 -9.13 30.24 -22.61
C LEU A 883 -10.60 29.84 -22.45
N ALA A 884 -10.87 28.54 -22.28
CA ALA A 884 -12.22 28.05 -22.04
C ALA A 884 -12.80 28.58 -20.71
N SER A 885 -11.98 28.73 -19.68
CA SER A 885 -12.39 29.36 -18.41
C SER A 885 -12.71 30.85 -18.56
N ALA A 886 -11.94 31.59 -19.36
CA ALA A 886 -12.13 33.03 -19.59
C ALA A 886 -13.47 33.39 -20.26
N ILE A 887 -14.07 32.44 -20.99
CA ILE A 887 -15.33 32.61 -21.73
C ILE A 887 -16.51 31.95 -20.97
N SER A 888 -16.27 31.42 -19.77
CA SER A 888 -17.25 30.75 -18.90
C SER A 888 -18.00 29.58 -19.57
N MET A 889 -17.34 28.82 -20.45
CA MET A 889 -17.96 27.74 -21.23
C MET A 889 -17.71 26.36 -20.60
N TYR A 890 -18.71 25.46 -20.69
CA TYR A 890 -18.67 24.14 -20.05
C TYR A 890 -18.21 23.01 -21.00
N HIS A 891 -18.44 23.10 -22.32
CA HIS A 891 -18.05 22.05 -23.27
C HIS A 891 -17.43 22.56 -24.59
N LEU A 892 -16.42 21.85 -25.11
CA LEU A 892 -15.70 22.17 -26.36
C LEU A 892 -16.58 22.05 -27.63
N SER A 893 -17.60 21.18 -27.58
CA SER A 893 -18.60 21.00 -28.64
C SER A 893 -19.61 22.15 -28.74
N GLU A 894 -19.90 22.83 -27.62
CA GLU A 894 -20.75 24.02 -27.62
C GLU A 894 -20.09 25.23 -28.28
N ILE A 895 -18.75 25.26 -28.36
CA ILE A 895 -17.97 26.38 -28.93
C ILE A 895 -18.34 26.61 -30.40
N VAL A 896 -18.54 25.53 -31.15
CA VAL A 896 -18.79 25.58 -32.60
C VAL A 896 -20.29 25.68 -32.91
N LEU A 897 -21.17 25.19 -32.03
CA LEU A 897 -22.62 25.14 -32.25
C LEU A 897 -23.36 26.38 -31.72
N ASN A 898 -22.99 26.90 -30.53
CA ASN A 898 -23.76 27.95 -29.84
C ASN A 898 -23.35 29.40 -30.17
N LEU A 899 -22.31 29.60 -31.00
CA LEU A 899 -21.86 30.93 -31.47
C LEU A 899 -22.19 31.18 -32.94
N ARG A 900 -23.02 30.32 -33.55
CA ARG A 900 -23.40 30.47 -34.96
C ARG A 900 -24.44 31.57 -35.15
N THR A 901 -24.22 32.46 -36.12
CA THR A 901 -25.24 33.46 -36.51
C THR A 901 -26.39 32.80 -37.28
N SER A 902 -27.57 33.41 -37.33
CA SER A 902 -28.71 32.90 -38.13
C SER A 902 -28.36 32.77 -39.62
N SER A 903 -27.54 33.69 -40.13
CA SER A 903 -26.96 33.63 -41.48
C SER A 903 -26.02 32.44 -41.66
N GLU A 904 -25.45 31.93 -40.57
CA GLU A 904 -24.58 30.76 -40.59
C GLU A 904 -25.32 29.46 -40.69
N ILE A 905 -26.38 29.34 -39.90
CA ILE A 905 -27.29 28.20 -39.94
C ILE A 905 -27.93 28.10 -41.33
N HIS A 906 -28.32 29.22 -41.95
CA HIS A 906 -28.89 29.23 -43.30
C HIS A 906 -27.89 28.79 -44.38
N ILE A 907 -26.65 29.26 -44.33
CA ILE A 907 -25.59 28.83 -45.28
C ILE A 907 -25.28 27.34 -45.10
N ASP A 908 -25.18 26.88 -43.85
CA ASP A 908 -24.92 25.47 -43.55
C ASP A 908 -26.11 24.59 -43.98
N GLN A 909 -27.36 25.03 -43.80
CA GLN A 909 -28.57 24.37 -44.32
C GLN A 909 -28.62 24.34 -45.85
N TRP A 910 -28.25 25.45 -46.51
CA TRP A 910 -28.17 25.51 -47.98
C TRP A 910 -27.16 24.50 -48.52
N LEU A 911 -25.98 24.39 -47.88
CA LEU A 911 -24.97 23.40 -48.23
C LEU A 911 -25.43 21.95 -47.99
N LEU A 912 -26.22 21.70 -46.93
CA LEU A 912 -26.82 20.39 -46.63
C LEU A 912 -27.87 19.95 -47.67
N THR A 913 -28.65 20.90 -48.19
CA THR A 913 -29.84 20.60 -49.02
C THR A 913 -29.47 20.30 -50.50
N ASN A 914 -28.36 20.85 -51.00
CA ASN A 914 -28.02 20.84 -52.44
C ASN A 914 -27.04 19.75 -52.90
N ASN A 915 -26.87 18.67 -52.12
CA ASN A 915 -26.11 17.45 -52.47
C ASN A 915 -24.81 17.75 -53.23
N ILE A 916 -23.91 18.47 -52.58
CA ILE A 916 -22.49 18.52 -52.96
C ILE A 916 -21.85 17.27 -52.33
N GLU A 917 -21.32 16.39 -53.18
CA GLU A 917 -21.04 14.96 -52.93
C GLU A 917 -20.44 14.64 -51.55
N SER A 918 -21.31 14.09 -50.67
CA SER A 918 -21.11 13.49 -49.34
C SER A 918 -20.90 14.38 -48.09
N MET A 919 -21.62 15.51 -47.98
CA MET A 919 -21.66 16.33 -46.74
C MET A 919 -22.57 15.80 -45.61
N HIS A 920 -23.47 14.83 -45.90
CA HIS A 920 -24.47 14.36 -44.93
C HIS A 920 -23.85 13.57 -43.75
N SER A 921 -22.84 12.71 -44.02
CA SER A 921 -22.16 11.87 -43.02
C SER A 921 -21.26 12.69 -42.08
N VAL A 922 -20.53 13.66 -42.62
CA VAL A 922 -19.51 14.46 -41.91
C VAL A 922 -20.14 15.54 -41.05
N MET A 923 -21.23 16.16 -41.53
CA MET A 923 -22.00 17.06 -40.69
C MET A 923 -22.78 16.31 -39.61
N GLN A 924 -23.31 15.10 -39.89
CA GLN A 924 -23.87 14.22 -38.86
C GLN A 924 -22.85 13.83 -37.78
N GLU A 925 -21.60 13.51 -38.12
CA GLU A 925 -20.56 13.16 -37.13
C GLU A 925 -20.17 14.34 -36.23
N LEU A 926 -20.30 15.58 -36.74
CA LEU A 926 -20.10 16.83 -35.99
C LEU A 926 -21.35 17.33 -35.25
N THR A 927 -22.55 16.78 -35.53
CA THR A 927 -23.83 17.19 -34.90
C THR A 927 -24.55 16.09 -34.11
N ASN A 928 -24.18 14.81 -34.21
CA ASN A 928 -24.87 13.68 -33.56
C ASN A 928 -24.49 13.46 -32.08
N ASN A 929 -24.27 14.54 -31.32
CA ASN A 929 -24.39 14.49 -29.86
C ASN A 929 -25.51 15.42 -29.38
N GLU A 930 -26.65 15.44 -30.07
CA GLU A 930 -28.01 15.59 -29.51
C GLU A 930 -29.00 16.06 -30.57
N ILE A 931 -29.74 15.10 -31.16
CA ILE A 931 -31.16 15.30 -31.45
C ILE A 931 -31.87 14.06 -30.92
N ASN A 932 -31.90 13.92 -29.60
CA ASN A 932 -33.06 13.31 -28.96
C ASN A 932 -34.06 14.45 -28.77
N ASN A 933 -35.16 14.37 -29.52
CA ASN A 933 -36.30 15.26 -29.37
C ASN A 933 -36.89 15.09 -27.97
N ASP A 934 -36.50 15.95 -27.04
CA ASP A 934 -37.37 16.33 -25.93
C ASP A 934 -37.96 17.71 -26.27
N GLU A 935 -39.17 17.68 -26.82
CA GLU A 935 -40.04 18.84 -26.87
C GLU A 935 -40.31 19.33 -25.45
N GLY A 936 -40.00 20.60 -25.20
CA GLY A 936 -40.54 21.33 -24.05
C GLY A 936 -39.55 21.56 -22.91
N ASN A 937 -38.56 22.42 -23.13
CA ASN A 937 -38.11 23.36 -22.10
C ASN A 937 -37.43 24.57 -22.76
N ALA A 938 -37.98 25.76 -22.53
CA ALA A 938 -37.37 27.01 -22.94
C ALA A 938 -35.97 27.13 -22.33
N VAL A 939 -34.94 26.90 -23.13
CA VAL A 939 -33.54 27.14 -22.76
C VAL A 939 -33.40 28.61 -22.42
N ARG A 940 -33.32 28.93 -21.12
CA ARG A 940 -32.92 30.24 -20.64
C ARG A 940 -31.52 30.51 -21.18
N SER A 941 -31.41 31.40 -22.18
CA SER A 941 -30.14 31.89 -22.68
C SER A 941 -29.42 32.64 -21.55
N VAL A 942 -28.51 31.96 -20.84
CA VAL A 942 -27.60 32.62 -19.89
C VAL A 942 -26.80 33.65 -20.69
N GLN A 943 -26.85 34.93 -20.30
CA GLN A 943 -26.01 35.97 -20.90
C GLN A 943 -24.55 35.57 -20.69
N LYS A 944 -23.86 35.27 -21.80
CA LYS A 944 -22.45 34.86 -21.80
C LYS A 944 -21.58 36.10 -21.70
N PHE A 945 -20.60 36.07 -20.80
CA PHE A 945 -19.63 37.14 -20.60
C PHE A 945 -18.21 36.61 -20.86
N SER A 946 -17.33 37.45 -21.37
CA SER A 946 -15.91 37.12 -21.58
C SER A 946 -15.05 38.13 -20.84
N ASN A 947 -14.11 37.63 -20.05
CA ASN A 947 -13.11 38.47 -19.37
C ASN A 947 -11.83 38.65 -20.21
N LEU A 948 -11.78 38.04 -21.40
CA LEU A 948 -10.65 38.15 -22.34
C LEU A 948 -10.44 39.58 -22.87
N PRO A 949 -11.50 40.36 -23.20
CA PRO A 949 -11.35 41.76 -23.60
C PRO A 949 -10.82 42.67 -22.49
N CYS A 950 -10.84 42.23 -21.22
CA CYS A 950 -10.35 42.98 -20.07
C CYS A 950 -8.84 42.81 -19.83
N LEU A 951 -8.14 42.05 -20.69
CA LEU A 951 -6.69 41.85 -20.63
C LEU A 951 -5.93 42.98 -21.32
N PRO A 952 -4.68 43.29 -20.91
CA PRO A 952 -3.85 44.30 -21.57
C PRO A 952 -3.57 43.99 -23.05
N SER A 953 -3.54 45.02 -23.90
CA SER A 953 -3.24 44.89 -25.35
C SER A 953 -1.85 44.30 -25.63
N SER A 954 -0.87 44.57 -24.76
CA SER A 954 0.47 43.96 -24.81
C SER A 954 0.46 42.46 -24.54
N LEU A 955 -0.44 41.98 -23.68
CA LEU A 955 -0.61 40.56 -23.41
C LEU A 955 -1.35 39.88 -24.58
N LEU A 956 -2.41 40.49 -25.10
CA LEU A 956 -3.17 39.97 -26.24
C LEU A 956 -2.32 39.85 -27.51
N SER A 957 -1.46 40.84 -27.79
CA SER A 957 -0.49 40.78 -28.89
C SER A 957 0.56 39.68 -28.70
N LEU A 958 1.08 39.51 -27.47
CA LEU A 958 2.00 38.41 -27.16
C LEU A 958 1.33 37.04 -27.30
N MET A 959 0.08 36.90 -26.84
CA MET A 959 -0.75 35.71 -27.00
C MET A 959 -0.93 35.33 -28.48
N LEU A 960 -1.33 36.29 -29.32
CA LEU A 960 -1.52 36.10 -30.76
C LEU A 960 -0.20 35.72 -31.46
N THR A 961 0.90 36.38 -31.10
CA THR A 961 2.23 36.09 -31.66
C THR A 961 2.69 34.65 -31.31
N ARG A 962 2.49 34.22 -30.06
CA ARG A 962 2.84 32.87 -29.61
C ARG A 962 1.97 31.81 -30.27
N LEU A 963 0.65 32.02 -30.37
CA LEU A 963 -0.23 31.12 -31.12
C LEU A 963 0.15 31.02 -32.60
N GLY A 964 0.53 32.14 -33.22
CA GLY A 964 1.06 32.16 -34.60
C GLY A 964 2.30 31.29 -34.76
N SER A 965 3.27 31.39 -33.85
CA SER A 965 4.47 30.55 -33.90
C SER A 965 4.17 29.05 -33.72
N LEU A 966 3.11 28.69 -32.97
CA LEU A 966 2.69 27.30 -32.76
C LEU A 966 1.93 26.71 -33.96
N LEU A 967 1.43 27.54 -34.87
CA LEU A 967 0.89 27.06 -36.16
C LEU A 967 1.99 26.52 -37.07
N ASP A 968 3.22 27.03 -36.95
CA ASP A 968 4.36 26.57 -37.73
C ASP A 968 5.12 25.40 -37.08
N ASP A 969 4.55 24.80 -36.03
CA ASP A 969 5.16 23.66 -35.31
C ASP A 969 5.19 22.39 -36.17
N ASP A 970 6.23 21.57 -36.00
CA ASP A 970 6.37 20.30 -36.73
C ASP A 970 5.31 19.26 -36.30
N LEU A 971 4.83 19.33 -35.05
CA LEU A 971 3.86 18.38 -34.52
C LEU A 971 2.41 18.72 -34.91
N GLU A 972 1.72 17.77 -35.56
CA GLU A 972 0.30 17.87 -35.94
C GLU A 972 -0.60 18.21 -34.73
N GLY A 973 -0.38 17.56 -33.58
CA GLY A 973 -1.16 17.78 -32.36
C GLY A 973 -1.04 19.21 -31.80
N THR A 974 0.15 19.82 -31.87
CA THR A 974 0.38 21.21 -31.42
C THR A 974 -0.30 22.20 -32.38
N ARG A 975 -0.14 22.00 -33.69
CA ARG A 975 -0.82 22.82 -34.71
C ARG A 975 -2.34 22.76 -34.57
N ARG A 976 -2.89 21.55 -34.33
CA ARG A 976 -4.31 21.33 -34.06
C ARG A 976 -4.81 22.10 -32.84
N LEU A 977 -4.09 22.03 -31.72
CA LEU A 977 -4.44 22.79 -30.50
C LEU A 977 -4.33 24.31 -30.72
N ALA A 978 -3.31 24.78 -31.44
CA ALA A 978 -3.15 26.19 -31.77
C ALA A 978 -4.33 26.74 -32.60
N CYS A 979 -4.83 25.97 -33.58
CA CYS A 979 -6.02 26.34 -34.36
C CYS A 979 -7.27 26.46 -33.46
N LEU A 980 -7.46 25.51 -32.54
CA LEU A 980 -8.57 25.55 -31.57
C LEU A 980 -8.46 26.77 -30.64
N CYS A 981 -7.28 27.03 -30.10
CA CYS A 981 -7.01 28.20 -29.27
C CYS A 981 -7.30 29.51 -30.02
N LEU A 982 -6.90 29.63 -31.29
CA LEU A 982 -7.18 30.81 -32.11
C LEU A 982 -8.68 30.99 -32.39
N THR A 983 -9.39 29.90 -32.69
CA THR A 983 -10.85 29.91 -32.90
C THR A 983 -11.56 30.45 -31.66
N ILE A 984 -11.17 29.96 -30.48
CA ILE A 984 -11.73 30.36 -29.18
C ILE A 984 -11.32 31.79 -28.82
N PHE A 985 -10.06 32.16 -29.07
CA PHE A 985 -9.54 33.50 -28.83
C PHE A 985 -10.30 34.56 -29.62
N PHE A 986 -10.47 34.37 -30.93
CA PHE A 986 -11.21 35.32 -31.77
C PHE A 986 -12.70 35.37 -31.39
N SER A 987 -13.31 34.22 -31.10
CA SER A 987 -14.70 34.16 -30.66
C SER A 987 -14.92 34.81 -29.28
N GLY A 988 -13.96 34.65 -28.36
CA GLY A 988 -14.01 35.21 -27.02
C GLY A 988 -13.87 36.73 -26.97
N LEU A 989 -13.23 37.34 -27.99
CA LEU A 989 -13.13 38.80 -28.13
C LEU A 989 -14.45 39.45 -28.60
N LEU A 990 -15.36 38.67 -29.20
CA LEU A 990 -16.68 39.15 -29.64
C LEU A 990 -17.71 39.22 -28.51
N ILE A 991 -17.51 38.44 -27.43
CA ILE A 991 -18.45 38.33 -26.32
C ILE A 991 -18.26 39.54 -25.38
N PRO A 992 -19.33 40.26 -25.01
CA PRO A 992 -19.21 41.44 -24.15
C PRO A 992 -18.69 41.09 -22.75
N SER A 993 -17.90 42.00 -22.17
CA SER A 993 -17.46 41.94 -20.77
C SER A 993 -18.67 42.02 -19.83
N PRO A 994 -18.63 41.39 -18.63
CA PRO A 994 -19.65 41.66 -17.62
C PRO A 994 -19.62 43.15 -17.29
N LEU A 995 -20.79 43.80 -17.26
CA LEU A 995 -20.88 45.17 -16.75
C LEU A 995 -20.33 45.16 -15.32
N SER A 996 -19.29 45.95 -15.07
CA SER A 996 -18.78 46.17 -13.74
C SER A 996 -19.91 46.78 -12.89
N SER A 997 -20.60 45.97 -12.10
CA SER A 997 -21.27 46.46 -10.90
C SER A 997 -20.20 47.15 -10.08
N SER A 998 -20.38 48.45 -9.84
CA SER A 998 -19.56 49.31 -8.99
C SER A 998 -18.86 48.54 -7.86
N SER A 999 -17.62 48.10 -8.09
CA SER A 999 -16.78 47.53 -7.05
C SER A 999 -16.02 48.67 -6.41
N THR A 1000 -16.51 49.05 -5.24
CA THR A 1000 -15.72 49.49 -4.09
C THR A 1000 -14.20 49.29 -4.25
N SER A 1001 -13.49 50.38 -4.51
CA SER A 1001 -12.13 50.60 -4.02
C SER A 1001 -12.04 52.03 -3.50
N SER A 1002 -12.08 52.16 -2.17
CA SER A 1002 -11.38 53.18 -1.37
C SER A 1002 -11.11 54.57 -2.01
N LEU A 1003 -12.03 55.49 -1.74
CA LEU A 1003 -11.81 56.85 -1.23
C LEU A 1003 -10.39 57.45 -1.37
N VAL A 1004 -10.13 58.19 -2.46
CA VAL A 1004 -9.37 59.45 -2.41
C VAL A 1004 -10.02 60.43 -3.38
N LYS A 1005 -10.74 61.42 -2.83
CA LYS A 1005 -11.16 62.63 -3.54
C LYS A 1005 -9.93 63.49 -3.79
N LEU A 1006 -9.73 63.93 -5.03
CA LEU A 1006 -9.20 65.25 -5.34
C LEU A 1006 -9.92 65.79 -6.59
N SER A 1007 -10.66 66.87 -6.34
CA SER A 1007 -11.20 67.90 -7.24
C SER A 1007 -10.26 68.20 -8.43
N SER A 1008 -10.68 68.60 -9.63
CA SER A 1008 -11.76 69.52 -10.02
C SER A 1008 -11.87 69.56 -11.55
N ALA A 1009 -13.09 69.76 -12.04
CA ALA A 1009 -13.47 70.53 -13.23
C ALA A 1009 -12.73 70.28 -14.57
N ASP A 1010 -13.36 69.53 -15.48
CA ASP A 1010 -13.98 70.18 -16.64
C ASP A 1010 -14.94 69.24 -17.38
N GLN A 1011 -16.02 69.84 -17.86
CA GLN A 1011 -17.18 69.19 -18.46
C GLN A 1011 -16.91 68.81 -19.92
N ASN A 1012 -17.06 67.53 -20.27
CA ASN A 1012 -17.59 67.04 -21.57
C ASN A 1012 -17.66 65.50 -21.59
N PRO A 1013 -18.84 64.86 -21.49
CA PRO A 1013 -18.96 63.39 -21.52
C PRO A 1013 -18.63 62.78 -22.89
N ASP A 1014 -18.56 63.58 -23.96
CA ASP A 1014 -18.26 63.09 -25.32
C ASP A 1014 -16.76 63.10 -25.67
N LYS A 1015 -15.91 63.81 -24.91
CA LYS A 1015 -14.44 63.75 -25.12
C LYS A 1015 -13.79 62.54 -24.46
N ASN A 1016 -14.38 62.03 -23.37
CA ASN A 1016 -13.83 60.87 -22.66
C ASN A 1016 -14.07 59.54 -23.37
N LYS A 1017 -15.09 59.40 -24.22
CA LYS A 1017 -15.31 58.15 -24.99
C LYS A 1017 -14.22 57.85 -26.01
N VAL A 1018 -13.62 58.89 -26.61
CA VAL A 1018 -12.49 58.73 -27.54
C VAL A 1018 -11.23 58.38 -26.76
N VAL A 1019 -11.02 58.96 -25.58
CA VAL A 1019 -9.90 58.63 -24.69
C VAL A 1019 -10.06 57.21 -24.12
N ASP A 1020 -11.25 56.81 -23.70
CA ASP A 1020 -11.58 55.46 -23.22
C ASP A 1020 -11.53 54.41 -24.35
N PHE A 1021 -11.85 54.79 -25.59
CA PHE A 1021 -11.65 53.95 -26.79
C PHE A 1021 -10.16 53.81 -27.16
N LEU A 1022 -9.40 54.90 -27.15
CA LEU A 1022 -7.94 54.87 -27.35
C LEU A 1022 -7.25 54.10 -26.22
N ASN A 1023 -7.80 54.12 -25.00
CA ASN A 1023 -7.33 53.34 -23.86
C ASN A 1023 -7.93 51.93 -23.80
N SER A 1024 -8.90 51.58 -24.66
CA SER A 1024 -9.48 50.24 -24.73
C SER A 1024 -8.43 49.24 -25.25
N PRO A 1025 -8.18 48.13 -24.55
CA PRO A 1025 -7.11 47.21 -24.92
C PRO A 1025 -7.37 46.41 -26.20
N THR A 1026 -8.61 46.39 -26.72
CA THR A 1026 -9.00 45.51 -27.82
C THR A 1026 -9.20 46.19 -29.16
N TRP A 1027 -9.45 47.50 -29.26
CA TRP A 1027 -9.64 48.28 -30.52
C TRP A 1027 -10.49 47.63 -31.64
N ILE A 1028 -11.33 46.64 -31.31
CA ILE A 1028 -12.11 45.84 -32.28
C ILE A 1028 -13.61 46.17 -32.23
N GLN A 1029 -14.12 46.76 -31.15
CA GLN A 1029 -15.53 47.17 -31.05
C GLN A 1029 -15.78 48.61 -31.56
N PRO A 1030 -16.88 48.87 -32.30
CA PRO A 1030 -17.18 50.19 -32.86
C PRO A 1030 -17.57 51.21 -31.78
N LEU A 1031 -17.09 52.45 -31.93
CA LEU A 1031 -17.54 53.62 -31.17
C LEU A 1031 -18.99 53.98 -31.57
N THR A 1032 -19.97 53.78 -30.69
CA THR A 1032 -21.30 54.39 -30.85
C THR A 1032 -21.29 55.79 -30.21
N THR A 1033 -21.08 56.84 -31.00
CA THR A 1033 -21.26 58.23 -30.56
C THR A 1033 -22.65 58.72 -30.97
N ASN A 1034 -23.58 58.85 -30.01
CA ASN A 1034 -24.84 59.55 -30.21
C ASN A 1034 -24.58 61.06 -30.10
N THR A 1035 -24.31 61.74 -31.22
CA THR A 1035 -24.12 63.19 -31.24
C THR A 1035 -25.45 63.89 -31.56
N THR A 1036 -26.05 64.56 -30.57
CA THR A 1036 -27.19 65.46 -30.77
C THR A 1036 -26.68 66.81 -31.31
N ILE A 1037 -26.90 67.08 -32.59
CA ILE A 1037 -26.61 68.40 -33.18
C ILE A 1037 -27.74 69.36 -32.78
N SER A 1038 -27.44 70.35 -31.93
CA SER A 1038 -28.33 71.49 -31.64
C SER A 1038 -28.13 72.60 -32.67
N SER A 1039 -29.01 72.69 -33.66
CA SER A 1039 -29.16 73.89 -34.51
C SER A 1039 -30.24 74.81 -33.94
N ASN A 1040 -29.85 75.99 -33.45
CA ASN A 1040 -30.76 77.06 -33.07
C ASN A 1040 -31.44 77.70 -34.30
N SER A 1041 -32.79 77.82 -34.24
CA SER A 1041 -33.71 78.80 -34.88
C SER A 1041 -33.44 79.24 -36.35
N ASN A 1042 -34.37 79.22 -37.31
CA ASN A 1042 -35.84 79.33 -37.29
C ASN A 1042 -36.46 78.88 -38.65
N SER A 1043 -37.71 78.41 -38.57
CA SER A 1043 -38.77 78.30 -39.60
C SER A 1043 -38.95 77.02 -40.45
N SER A 1044 -40.11 76.39 -40.17
CA SER A 1044 -40.96 75.46 -40.95
C SER A 1044 -40.48 74.04 -41.33
N HIS A 1045 -41.04 73.06 -40.61
CA HIS A 1045 -41.37 71.67 -40.96
C HIS A 1045 -40.33 70.81 -41.70
N GLU A 1046 -39.52 70.06 -40.92
CA GLU A 1046 -39.13 68.68 -41.22
C GLU A 1046 -38.53 68.02 -39.96
N MET A 1047 -38.78 66.71 -39.76
CA MET A 1047 -38.34 65.95 -38.58
C MET A 1047 -36.79 65.86 -38.53
N PRO A 1048 -36.13 66.04 -37.36
CA PRO A 1048 -34.68 65.86 -37.27
C PRO A 1048 -34.32 64.38 -37.39
N LYS A 1049 -33.55 64.03 -38.42
CA LYS A 1049 -32.93 62.72 -38.62
C LYS A 1049 -31.75 62.56 -37.64
N GLU A 1050 -31.77 61.53 -36.80
CA GLU A 1050 -30.60 61.07 -36.04
C GLU A 1050 -29.50 60.62 -37.02
N CYS A 1051 -28.36 61.30 -37.01
CA CYS A 1051 -27.19 60.95 -37.81
C CYS A 1051 -26.15 60.25 -36.92
N ASN A 1052 -26.12 58.91 -36.94
CA ASN A 1052 -25.02 58.13 -36.39
C ASN A 1052 -23.82 58.21 -37.35
N ILE A 1053 -22.82 59.05 -37.03
CA ILE A 1053 -21.56 59.11 -37.78
C ILE A 1053 -20.64 58.00 -37.26
N LEU A 1054 -20.54 56.89 -37.99
CA LEU A 1054 -19.51 55.86 -37.80
C LEU A 1054 -18.20 56.37 -38.44
N LEU A 1055 -17.15 56.61 -37.65
CA LEU A 1055 -15.80 56.82 -38.19
C LEU A 1055 -15.28 55.51 -38.82
N PRO A 1056 -14.57 55.55 -39.96
CA PRO A 1056 -13.95 54.38 -40.56
C PRO A 1056 -12.83 53.84 -39.66
N ASN A 1057 -13.05 52.66 -39.07
CA ASN A 1057 -12.13 51.97 -38.17
C ASN A 1057 -10.92 51.38 -38.92
N CYS A 1058 -9.93 52.21 -39.27
CA CYS A 1058 -8.64 51.70 -39.71
C CYS A 1058 -7.76 51.38 -38.47
N PRO A 1059 -7.25 50.14 -38.30
CA PRO A 1059 -6.38 49.83 -37.19
C PRO A 1059 -5.09 50.63 -37.28
N LEU A 1060 -4.67 51.22 -36.15
CA LEU A 1060 -3.41 51.95 -36.06
C LEU A 1060 -2.22 51.00 -36.36
N PRO A 1061 -1.15 51.46 -37.05
CA PRO A 1061 0.02 50.63 -37.32
C PRO A 1061 0.61 50.04 -36.03
N ASN A 1062 0.93 48.74 -36.05
CA ASN A 1062 1.46 47.97 -34.91
C ASN A 1062 0.50 47.77 -33.72
N SER A 1063 -0.75 48.24 -33.83
CA SER A 1063 -1.78 47.95 -32.84
C SER A 1063 -2.16 46.48 -32.80
N PHE A 1064 -2.82 46.05 -31.72
CA PHE A 1064 -3.38 44.69 -31.66
C PHE A 1064 -4.35 44.42 -32.83
N GLY A 1065 -5.19 45.40 -33.20
CA GLY A 1065 -6.09 45.28 -34.36
C GLY A 1065 -5.36 45.10 -35.70
N ASP A 1066 -4.24 45.80 -35.91
CA ASP A 1066 -3.40 45.67 -37.12
C ASP A 1066 -2.70 44.29 -37.15
N GLN A 1067 -2.26 43.79 -35.99
CA GLN A 1067 -1.69 42.44 -35.87
C GLN A 1067 -2.73 41.34 -36.14
N VAL A 1068 -3.97 41.48 -35.63
CA VAL A 1068 -5.08 40.56 -35.93
C VAL A 1068 -5.41 40.59 -37.42
N PHE A 1069 -5.46 41.77 -38.04
CA PHE A 1069 -5.71 41.91 -39.47
C PHE A 1069 -4.62 41.25 -40.32
N ARG A 1070 -3.33 41.50 -40.03
CA ARG A 1070 -2.19 40.92 -40.77
C ARG A 1070 -1.98 39.42 -40.54
N PHE A 1071 -2.72 38.81 -39.61
CA PHE A 1071 -2.58 37.40 -39.28
C PHE A 1071 -3.03 36.44 -40.40
N TYR A 1072 -3.78 36.92 -41.42
CA TYR A 1072 -4.30 36.10 -42.52
C TYR A 1072 -3.22 35.30 -43.26
N GLY A 1073 -1.99 35.81 -43.34
CA GLY A 1073 -0.87 35.10 -43.98
C GLY A 1073 -0.54 33.77 -43.28
N ASN A 1074 -0.76 33.66 -41.97
CA ASN A 1074 -0.59 32.41 -41.24
C ASN A 1074 -1.68 31.39 -41.59
N PHE A 1075 -2.91 31.86 -41.86
CA PHE A 1075 -4.00 30.98 -42.29
C PHE A 1075 -3.74 30.39 -43.68
N ILE A 1076 -3.27 31.20 -44.64
CA ILE A 1076 -2.93 30.74 -45.99
C ILE A 1076 -1.86 29.65 -45.94
N LYS A 1077 -0.82 29.82 -45.12
CA LYS A 1077 0.22 28.79 -44.93
C LYS A 1077 -0.36 27.47 -44.44
N ARG A 1078 -1.33 27.51 -43.51
CA ARG A 1078 -1.96 26.32 -42.92
C ARG A 1078 -3.05 25.68 -43.79
N LEU A 1079 -3.65 26.41 -44.72
CA LEU A 1079 -4.51 25.82 -45.74
C LEU A 1079 -3.73 24.84 -46.66
N ASN A 1080 -2.42 25.06 -46.79
CA ASN A 1080 -1.49 24.18 -47.51
C ASN A 1080 -0.83 23.10 -46.62
N ASP A 1081 -1.35 22.82 -45.42
CA ASP A 1081 -0.78 21.81 -44.54
C ASP A 1081 -0.96 20.39 -45.11
N SER A 1082 0.03 19.52 -44.87
CA SER A 1082 0.00 18.11 -45.26
C SER A 1082 -1.14 17.29 -44.64
N LYS A 1083 -1.77 17.79 -43.56
CA LYS A 1083 -2.80 17.09 -42.78
C LYS A 1083 -4.18 17.72 -42.92
N ASP A 1084 -5.14 16.94 -43.41
CA ASP A 1084 -6.53 17.37 -43.65
C ASP A 1084 -7.20 17.93 -42.39
N GLN A 1085 -6.97 17.34 -41.22
CA GLN A 1085 -7.57 17.80 -39.96
C GLN A 1085 -7.20 19.26 -39.63
N ILE A 1086 -5.97 19.67 -39.92
CA ILE A 1086 -5.50 21.05 -39.71
C ILE A 1086 -6.14 21.99 -40.74
N ARG A 1087 -6.21 21.55 -42.00
CA ARG A 1087 -6.86 22.30 -43.09
C ARG A 1087 -8.35 22.53 -42.81
N LEU A 1088 -9.03 21.59 -42.15
CA LEU A 1088 -10.41 21.76 -41.69
C LEU A 1088 -10.52 22.74 -40.52
N LEU A 1089 -9.69 22.59 -39.49
CA LEU A 1089 -9.72 23.46 -38.30
C LEU A 1089 -9.34 24.92 -38.60
N ILE A 1090 -8.42 25.14 -39.54
CA ILE A 1090 -8.05 26.49 -39.95
C ILE A 1090 -9.20 27.19 -40.68
N CYS A 1091 -10.04 26.46 -41.43
CA CYS A 1091 -11.25 27.04 -42.05
C CYS A 1091 -12.22 27.55 -40.97
N GLU A 1092 -12.42 26.82 -39.88
CA GLU A 1092 -13.24 27.27 -38.74
C GLU A 1092 -12.62 28.48 -38.01
N THR A 1093 -11.29 28.49 -37.89
CA THR A 1093 -10.54 29.63 -37.34
C THR A 1093 -10.73 30.89 -38.20
N ILE A 1094 -10.64 30.74 -39.53
CA ILE A 1094 -10.84 31.82 -40.51
C ILE A 1094 -12.26 32.36 -40.39
N ILE A 1095 -13.29 31.51 -40.26
CA ILE A 1095 -14.67 31.97 -40.05
C ILE A 1095 -14.78 32.84 -38.80
N SER A 1096 -14.18 32.40 -37.69
CA SER A 1096 -14.18 33.16 -36.43
C SER A 1096 -13.41 34.49 -36.54
N TRP A 1097 -12.30 34.50 -37.26
CA TRP A 1097 -11.53 35.70 -37.58
C TRP A 1097 -12.31 36.68 -38.47
N ILE A 1098 -13.01 36.20 -39.49
CA ILE A 1098 -13.88 37.03 -40.33
C ILE A 1098 -14.95 37.71 -39.47
N ARG A 1099 -15.61 36.97 -38.57
CA ARG A 1099 -16.63 37.56 -37.65
C ARG A 1099 -16.05 38.71 -36.82
N LEU A 1100 -14.84 38.53 -36.30
CA LEU A 1100 -14.14 39.55 -35.52
C LEU A 1100 -13.80 40.80 -36.35
N LEU A 1101 -13.46 40.62 -37.62
CA LEU A 1101 -13.02 41.69 -38.50
C LEU A 1101 -14.11 42.38 -39.32
N ILE A 1102 -15.31 41.81 -39.47
CA ILE A 1102 -16.41 42.44 -40.23
C ILE A 1102 -16.62 43.92 -39.83
N PRO A 1103 -16.66 44.31 -38.55
CA PRO A 1103 -16.82 45.71 -38.15
C PRO A 1103 -15.65 46.64 -38.54
N MET A 1104 -14.48 46.08 -38.84
CA MET A 1104 -13.29 46.82 -39.28
C MET A 1104 -13.17 46.87 -40.81
N LEU A 1105 -13.54 45.79 -41.48
CA LEU A 1105 -13.41 45.63 -42.94
C LEU A 1105 -14.52 46.34 -43.71
N THR A 1106 -15.65 46.59 -43.06
CA THR A 1106 -16.86 47.08 -43.74
C THR A 1106 -17.17 48.52 -43.40
N SER A 1107 -17.53 49.30 -44.41
CA SER A 1107 -18.06 50.65 -44.25
C SER A 1107 -19.59 50.57 -44.27
N SER A 1108 -20.26 51.10 -43.23
CA SER A 1108 -21.71 51.28 -43.29
C SER A 1108 -22.01 52.43 -44.27
N PRO A 1109 -22.93 52.28 -45.24
CA PRO A 1109 -23.25 53.35 -46.17
C PRO A 1109 -23.86 54.53 -45.40
N SER A 1110 -23.18 55.67 -45.48
CA SER A 1110 -23.64 56.95 -44.94
C SER A 1110 -24.75 57.53 -45.83
N SER A 1111 -25.97 56.99 -45.79
CA SER A 1111 -27.19 57.79 -46.03
C SER A 1111 -28.47 57.07 -45.59
N ALA A 1112 -29.38 57.85 -45.02
CA ALA A 1112 -30.68 57.41 -44.55
C ALA A 1112 -31.65 57.10 -45.70
N ALA A 1113 -31.89 55.81 -45.96
CA ALA A 1113 -33.18 55.22 -46.33
C ALA A 1113 -33.04 53.69 -46.51
N THR A 1114 -34.06 52.96 -46.07
CA THR A 1114 -34.34 51.52 -46.34
C THR A 1114 -33.44 50.44 -45.70
N ILE A 1115 -34.01 49.81 -44.66
CA ILE A 1115 -34.06 48.38 -44.32
C ILE A 1115 -32.97 47.47 -44.94
N LYS A 1116 -32.11 46.90 -44.08
CA LYS A 1116 -31.20 45.75 -44.30
C LYS A 1116 -30.20 45.88 -45.46
N ALA A 1117 -29.42 46.97 -45.52
CA ALA A 1117 -28.22 47.00 -46.36
C ALA A 1117 -27.12 46.11 -45.75
N SER A 1118 -26.67 45.10 -46.49
CA SER A 1118 -25.53 44.23 -46.13
C SER A 1118 -24.23 45.05 -46.05
N PRO A 1119 -23.33 44.73 -45.11
CA PRO A 1119 -22.09 45.48 -44.93
C PRO A 1119 -21.19 45.35 -46.18
N GLN A 1120 -20.70 46.46 -46.75
CA GLN A 1120 -19.83 46.44 -47.94
C GLN A 1120 -18.34 46.62 -47.58
N LEU A 1121 -17.46 45.87 -48.26
CA LEU A 1121 -16.01 45.92 -48.08
C LEU A 1121 -15.44 47.32 -48.39
N ASN A 1122 -14.63 47.86 -47.48
CA ASN A 1122 -13.90 49.09 -47.70
C ASN A 1122 -12.82 48.89 -48.78
N PRO A 1123 -12.74 49.77 -49.81
CA PRO A 1123 -11.80 49.63 -50.92
C PRO A 1123 -10.33 49.53 -50.51
N VAL A 1124 -9.94 50.08 -49.35
CA VAL A 1124 -8.57 50.00 -48.82
C VAL A 1124 -8.11 48.55 -48.60
N TYR A 1125 -9.04 47.66 -48.22
CA TYR A 1125 -8.75 46.25 -47.95
C TYR A 1125 -9.01 45.33 -49.15
N SER A 1126 -9.51 45.86 -50.27
CA SER A 1126 -9.87 45.09 -51.47
C SER A 1126 -8.69 44.27 -52.02
N GLY A 1127 -7.48 44.84 -52.07
CA GLY A 1127 -6.30 44.14 -52.58
C GLY A 1127 -5.87 42.96 -51.69
N VAL A 1128 -6.00 43.10 -50.37
CA VAL A 1128 -5.65 42.05 -49.41
C VAL A 1128 -6.69 40.93 -49.42
N ILE A 1129 -7.97 41.27 -49.50
CA ILE A 1129 -9.04 40.27 -49.64
C ILE A 1129 -8.97 39.55 -50.99
N GLU A 1130 -8.63 40.25 -52.08
CA GLU A 1130 -8.40 39.63 -53.39
C GLU A 1130 -7.22 38.64 -53.35
N ASP A 1131 -6.10 38.98 -52.71
CA ASP A 1131 -4.98 38.06 -52.49
C ASP A 1131 -5.39 36.84 -51.64
N PHE A 1132 -6.11 37.06 -50.53
CA PHE A 1132 -6.64 35.98 -49.70
C PHE A 1132 -7.58 35.04 -50.47
N LEU A 1133 -8.52 35.59 -51.25
CA LEU A 1133 -9.46 34.83 -52.07
C LEU A 1133 -8.74 34.02 -53.17
N ASN A 1134 -7.75 34.60 -53.84
CA ASN A 1134 -6.96 33.90 -54.86
C ASN A 1134 -6.25 32.67 -54.27
N ASN A 1135 -5.74 32.76 -53.04
CA ASN A 1135 -5.09 31.63 -52.36
C ASN A 1135 -6.11 30.61 -51.80
N LEU A 1136 -7.27 31.06 -51.32
CA LEU A 1136 -8.31 30.19 -50.75
C LEU A 1136 -8.99 29.32 -51.83
N ILE A 1137 -9.27 29.89 -53.00
CA ILE A 1137 -10.07 29.26 -54.06
C ILE A 1137 -9.42 28.01 -54.66
N ILE A 1138 -8.09 27.93 -54.63
CA ILE A 1138 -7.33 26.75 -55.10
C ILE A 1138 -7.79 25.48 -54.36
N HIS A 1139 -8.18 25.60 -53.09
CA HIS A 1139 -8.62 24.48 -52.25
C HIS A 1139 -10.07 24.03 -52.51
N LEU A 1140 -10.83 24.73 -53.38
CA LEU A 1140 -12.12 24.23 -53.86
C LEU A 1140 -11.98 23.02 -54.79
N ASP A 1141 -10.80 22.80 -55.38
CA ASP A 1141 -10.50 21.65 -56.24
C ASP A 1141 -9.72 20.54 -55.49
N ASP A 1142 -9.73 20.57 -54.16
CA ASP A 1142 -9.06 19.57 -53.32
C ASP A 1142 -9.68 18.17 -53.50
N PRO A 1143 -8.90 17.07 -53.48
CA PRO A 1143 -9.46 15.71 -53.57
C PRO A 1143 -10.43 15.36 -52.41
N SER A 1144 -10.25 15.94 -51.22
CA SER A 1144 -11.09 15.68 -50.05
C SER A 1144 -12.40 16.47 -50.11
N SER A 1145 -13.54 15.76 -50.07
CA SER A 1145 -14.87 16.40 -50.05
C SER A 1145 -15.10 17.27 -48.82
N GLN A 1146 -14.49 16.90 -47.68
CA GLN A 1146 -14.58 17.65 -46.43
C GLN A 1146 -13.91 19.03 -46.55
N ILE A 1147 -12.74 19.10 -47.19
CA ILE A 1147 -12.00 20.36 -47.36
C ILE A 1147 -12.74 21.26 -48.33
N ARG A 1148 -13.21 20.73 -49.46
CA ARG A 1148 -14.04 21.49 -50.41
C ARG A 1148 -15.26 22.10 -49.73
N ALA A 1149 -15.94 21.36 -48.86
CA ALA A 1149 -17.09 21.84 -48.10
C ALA A 1149 -16.71 22.97 -47.11
N SER A 1150 -15.65 22.80 -46.32
CA SER A 1150 -15.20 23.82 -45.36
C SER A 1150 -14.72 25.11 -46.05
N VAL A 1151 -14.01 25.00 -47.17
CA VAL A 1151 -13.58 26.15 -47.97
C VAL A 1151 -14.78 26.87 -48.60
N SER A 1152 -15.78 26.12 -49.06
CA SER A 1152 -17.05 26.68 -49.55
C SER A 1152 -17.73 27.51 -48.46
N ARG A 1153 -17.75 27.04 -47.21
CA ARG A 1153 -18.30 27.79 -46.07
C ARG A 1153 -17.58 29.11 -45.87
N VAL A 1154 -16.24 29.13 -45.89
CA VAL A 1154 -15.44 30.36 -45.77
C VAL A 1154 -15.75 31.34 -46.91
N LEU A 1155 -15.81 30.87 -48.15
CA LEU A 1155 -16.12 31.71 -49.32
C LEU A 1155 -17.51 32.35 -49.22
N LEU A 1156 -18.51 31.57 -48.79
CA LEU A 1156 -19.86 32.08 -48.58
C LEU A 1156 -19.95 33.10 -47.44
N ARG A 1157 -19.02 33.08 -46.47
CA ARG A 1157 -18.90 34.16 -45.47
C ARG A 1157 -18.34 35.44 -46.07
N ILE A 1158 -17.31 35.33 -46.90
CA ILE A 1158 -16.72 36.50 -47.57
C ILE A 1158 -17.75 37.13 -48.53
N ASN A 1159 -18.58 36.31 -49.17
CA ASN A 1159 -19.66 36.76 -50.04
C ASN A 1159 -20.66 37.69 -49.33
N GLN A 1160 -20.83 37.59 -48.01
CA GLN A 1160 -21.74 38.45 -47.25
C GLN A 1160 -21.33 39.93 -47.25
N PHE A 1161 -20.04 40.24 -47.47
CA PHE A 1161 -19.54 41.62 -47.51
C PHE A 1161 -18.68 41.97 -48.73
N SER A 1162 -18.31 40.99 -49.55
CA SER A 1162 -17.49 41.17 -50.76
C SER A 1162 -17.93 40.21 -51.88
N SER A 1163 -19.20 40.31 -52.29
CA SER A 1163 -19.76 39.42 -53.33
C SER A 1163 -19.06 39.57 -54.69
N ASP A 1164 -18.74 40.80 -55.10
CA ASP A 1164 -18.13 41.08 -56.41
C ASP A 1164 -16.75 40.41 -56.59
N LEU A 1165 -15.91 40.46 -55.54
CA LEU A 1165 -14.60 39.80 -55.57
C LEU A 1165 -14.72 38.28 -55.55
N VAL A 1166 -15.69 37.73 -54.78
CA VAL A 1166 -15.94 36.28 -54.74
C VAL A 1166 -16.42 35.77 -56.10
N ILE A 1167 -17.36 36.46 -56.75
CA ILE A 1167 -17.86 36.11 -58.08
C ILE A 1167 -16.73 36.20 -59.12
N LYS A 1168 -15.93 37.28 -59.10
CA LYS A 1168 -14.77 37.44 -60.00
C LYS A 1168 -13.79 36.29 -59.84
N ALA A 1169 -13.50 35.91 -58.60
CA ALA A 1169 -12.51 34.88 -58.30
C ALA A 1169 -13.03 33.46 -58.63
N LEU A 1170 -14.32 33.16 -58.38
CA LEU A 1170 -14.97 31.91 -58.80
C LEU A 1170 -15.03 31.76 -60.33
N ASN A 1171 -15.33 32.85 -61.05
CA ASN A 1171 -15.34 32.84 -62.52
C ASN A 1171 -13.93 32.59 -63.10
N LYS A 1172 -12.90 33.17 -62.47
CA LYS A 1172 -11.50 33.00 -62.88
C LYS A 1172 -11.00 31.57 -62.65
N SER A 1173 -11.43 30.91 -61.58
CA SER A 1173 -10.97 29.56 -61.22
C SER A 1173 -11.76 28.43 -61.89
N ARG A 1174 -12.97 28.72 -62.38
CA ARG A 1174 -13.85 27.77 -63.09
C ARG A 1174 -13.15 26.96 -64.17
N SER A 1175 -12.28 27.59 -64.98
CA SER A 1175 -11.53 26.92 -66.06
C SER A 1175 -10.30 26.14 -65.58
N CYS A 1176 -9.86 26.35 -64.34
CA CYS A 1176 -8.62 25.81 -63.78
C CYS A 1176 -8.86 24.59 -62.87
N HIS A 1177 -10.11 24.32 -62.46
CA HIS A 1177 -10.47 23.21 -61.58
C HIS A 1177 -10.77 21.92 -62.36
N ARG A 1178 -10.49 20.75 -61.76
CA ARG A 1178 -10.80 19.43 -62.32
C ARG A 1178 -12.30 19.20 -62.52
N SER A 1179 -13.13 19.76 -61.64
CA SER A 1179 -14.60 19.77 -61.76
C SER A 1179 -15.18 21.16 -61.55
N PHE A 1180 -15.93 21.65 -62.53
CA PHE A 1180 -16.59 22.96 -62.49
C PHE A 1180 -17.94 22.97 -61.75
N GLN A 1181 -18.47 21.79 -61.40
CA GLN A 1181 -19.82 21.63 -60.82
C GLN A 1181 -19.98 22.34 -59.47
N LEU A 1182 -18.94 22.31 -58.62
CA LEU A 1182 -18.96 22.99 -57.32
C LEU A 1182 -18.91 24.52 -57.48
N CYS A 1183 -18.09 25.02 -58.41
CA CYS A 1183 -18.00 26.44 -58.73
C CYS A 1183 -19.33 26.97 -59.28
N ASP A 1184 -20.00 26.22 -60.15
CA ASP A 1184 -21.28 26.61 -60.75
C ASP A 1184 -22.39 26.69 -59.69
N LYS A 1185 -22.49 25.72 -58.77
CA LYS A 1185 -23.43 25.75 -57.64
C LYS A 1185 -23.17 26.92 -56.67
N LEU A 1186 -21.90 27.23 -56.40
CA LEU A 1186 -21.54 28.36 -55.53
C LEU A 1186 -21.81 29.71 -56.22
N LEU A 1187 -21.58 29.82 -57.53
CA LEU A 1187 -21.92 31.01 -58.32
C LEU A 1187 -23.43 31.25 -58.33
N GLU A 1188 -24.25 30.20 -58.46
CA GLU A 1188 -25.72 30.28 -58.38
C GLU A 1188 -26.19 30.83 -57.02
N TYR A 1189 -25.57 30.39 -55.92
CA TYR A 1189 -25.85 30.95 -54.59
C TYR A 1189 -25.41 32.41 -54.46
N CYS A 1190 -24.18 32.73 -54.88
CA CYS A 1190 -23.67 34.09 -54.80
C CYS A 1190 -24.54 35.06 -55.61
N GLN A 1191 -24.95 34.67 -56.82
CA GLN A 1191 -25.81 35.48 -57.70
C GLN A 1191 -27.25 35.62 -57.17
N SER A 1192 -27.84 34.56 -56.62
CA SER A 1192 -29.18 34.63 -55.99
C SER A 1192 -29.17 35.49 -54.72
N SER A 1193 -28.13 35.37 -53.89
CA SER A 1193 -27.94 36.23 -52.72
C SER A 1193 -27.69 37.70 -53.06
N HIS A 1194 -27.02 37.99 -54.19
CA HIS A 1194 -26.82 39.34 -54.73
C HIS A 1194 -28.14 39.93 -55.30
N SER A 1195 -28.98 39.10 -55.93
CA SER A 1195 -30.29 39.54 -56.46
C SER A 1195 -31.30 39.91 -55.37
N HIS A 1196 -31.32 39.21 -54.24
CA HIS A 1196 -32.15 39.57 -53.08
C HIS A 1196 -31.66 40.79 -52.30
N GLN A 1197 -30.49 41.37 -52.63
CA GLN A 1197 -30.01 42.63 -52.05
C GLN A 1197 -30.52 43.88 -52.80
N TYR A 1198 -31.14 43.70 -53.97
CA TYR A 1198 -31.65 44.78 -54.82
C TYR A 1198 -33.19 44.84 -54.92
N ASP A 1199 -33.92 43.94 -54.26
CA ASP A 1199 -35.39 43.93 -54.19
C ASP A 1199 -35.94 44.39 -52.83
#